data_AF-A0A3A8GGL3-F1
#
_entry.id   AF-A0A3A8GGL3-F1
#
_cell.length_a   1.000
_cell.length_b   1.000
_cell.length_c   1.000
_cell.angle_alpha   90.00
_cell.angle_beta   90.00
_cell.angle_gamma   90.00
#
_symmetry.space_group_name_H-M   'P 1'
#
loop_
_entity.id
_entity.type
_entity.pdbx_description
1 polymer ?
#
loop_
_entity_poly.entity_id
_entity_poly.type
_entity_poly.pdbx_seq_one_letter_code
_entity_poly.pdbx_strand_id
1 'polypeptide(L)'
;MTKPAALALLLLCTVAACTAPSSTGDTPPGSTSAVTFNITADAVGSESQTRRALAGSTFADVARIRVDVEDAASHSALFSNFDLVPSPSGWSGTMPSLPRHQSLTFIARAYNGNSALLFQGSTTQTLIADRESVAITLAPTNDGAPITLPRIPRIQLPGELVFGQPATVTFFVEATSGESLTFALTAANNGGSFVPSSGTFTLTGTSGAFVARYLPPFGIPSPTDYTHSLTVTNPAGHSVSTTFVTRVLPADQSTDSLGTTVRILFAPVVQGLAASRLAGSSDVAWSATVSDDQPALTLDYAWSFIPDAPVTPAPGFTTQANPTVLQHYAPSLQGRLSLQVTDAAGARTTATYRLGAQQFPDAPVQTGGRTDVAQLRAGDNHTCALLNDGSVRCFGSGAQGRLGYTGTANIGDDETPASKGPVPLAPGEKAVQLATGLGHTCALLSTGRVRCWGANASGQLGLGHSRTIGDDEPIASVGTVDLGGARALRITAGDRHTCALLTSGHVRCWGDNTHGQLGLGHTDTLGDNEPPPTTDVPVGAPVQDLFAGGDHTCALLFSGRPRCWGANAYGQLGYNRDDDVGDTELPSSAGDVDVGGTAVQLALGTQHTCALLDTGALRCWGANAYGQVGNGNPDYATPLTPVALGSGLRAVQVAAGAQHTCALLESGQLQCWGNGARGRLGYANTRSLSAPGTAVIDVGGAPVTSVTAGGQHTCAVLSSGRALCWGFNTSGQLGYGHVRAIGDDEAPALAGGILLVSP
;
A
#
# COMPACT_ATOMS: atom_id res chain seq x y z
N MET A 1 31.14 -22.37 -48.38
CA MET A 1 32.40 -22.63 -47.66
C MET A 1 33.06 -21.29 -47.31
N THR A 2 33.41 -21.15 -46.03
CA THR A 2 34.35 -20.19 -45.39
C THR A 2 35.06 -19.06 -46.18
N LYS A 3 34.88 -17.82 -45.67
CA LYS A 3 35.83 -16.68 -45.49
C LYS A 3 36.67 -16.11 -46.67
N PRO A 4 36.66 -14.78 -46.91
CA PRO A 4 37.81 -14.01 -47.43
C PRO A 4 38.82 -13.71 -46.30
N ALA A 5 40.15 -13.70 -46.50
CA ALA A 5 40.99 -12.82 -47.34
C ALA A 5 40.93 -11.35 -46.86
N ALA A 6 41.90 -10.74 -46.15
CA ALA A 6 43.37 -10.84 -46.04
C ALA A 6 44.16 -9.91 -46.98
N LEU A 7 45.25 -9.38 -46.40
CA LEU A 7 46.39 -8.64 -46.97
C LEU A 7 46.28 -7.13 -47.23
N ALA A 8 47.25 -6.42 -46.64
CA ALA A 8 47.56 -5.00 -46.86
C ALA A 8 48.63 -4.85 -47.94
N LEU A 9 48.74 -3.67 -48.58
CA LEU A 9 50.02 -3.18 -49.09
C LEU A 9 50.09 -1.65 -49.40
N LEU A 10 51.23 -1.07 -49.02
CA LEU A 10 52.00 0.00 -49.67
C LEU A 10 51.46 1.45 -49.86
N LEU A 11 52.04 2.35 -49.02
CA LEU A 11 52.59 3.69 -49.28
C LEU A 11 52.34 4.43 -50.63
N LEU A 12 52.07 5.74 -50.54
CA LEU A 12 53.01 6.82 -50.96
C LEU A 12 52.54 8.25 -50.56
N CYS A 13 53.44 8.99 -49.88
CA CYS A 13 53.83 10.43 -50.00
C CYS A 13 52.84 11.46 -50.61
N THR A 14 52.67 12.72 -50.14
CA THR A 14 53.59 13.79 -49.65
C THR A 14 52.81 14.88 -48.88
N VAL A 15 53.32 15.88 -48.11
CA VAL A 15 54.59 16.22 -47.40
C VAL A 15 54.29 17.47 -46.53
N ALA A 16 54.77 17.54 -45.27
CA ALA A 16 55.22 18.77 -44.58
C ALA A 16 55.79 18.48 -43.18
N ALA A 17 56.89 19.16 -42.83
CA ALA A 17 57.79 18.89 -41.70
C ALA A 17 57.20 18.86 -40.28
N CYS A 18 57.82 18.04 -39.41
CA CYS A 18 57.61 18.02 -37.97
C CYS A 18 58.27 19.20 -37.24
N THR A 19 57.54 19.83 -36.32
CA THR A 19 58.07 20.32 -35.04
C THR A 19 57.08 19.94 -33.93
N ALA A 20 57.58 19.54 -32.76
CA ALA A 20 56.75 18.97 -31.70
C ALA A 20 55.84 20.04 -31.04
N PRO A 21 54.55 19.75 -30.79
CA PRO A 21 53.71 20.60 -29.94
C PRO A 21 54.02 20.34 -28.46
N SER A 22 54.18 21.43 -27.72
CA SER A 22 54.31 21.46 -26.27
C SER A 22 53.04 20.99 -25.55
N SER A 23 53.22 20.52 -24.33
CA SER A 23 52.17 20.35 -23.32
C SER A 23 51.42 21.66 -22.99
N THR A 24 50.38 21.51 -22.16
CA THR A 24 49.54 22.54 -21.51
C THR A 24 48.63 23.36 -22.43
N GLY A 25 47.44 22.80 -22.68
CA GLY A 25 46.20 23.57 -22.82
C GLY A 25 45.31 23.25 -21.62
N ASP A 26 45.52 23.93 -20.50
CA ASP A 26 44.66 23.80 -19.32
C ASP A 26 43.23 24.24 -19.68
N THR A 27 42.25 23.38 -19.40
CA THR A 27 40.88 23.85 -19.17
C THR A 27 40.93 24.79 -17.97
N PRO A 28 40.42 26.04 -18.04
CA PRO A 28 40.44 26.93 -16.89
C PRO A 28 39.68 26.30 -15.72
N PRO A 29 40.09 26.55 -14.46
CA PRO A 29 39.47 25.93 -13.29
C PRO A 29 37.97 26.22 -13.27
N GLY A 30 37.19 25.20 -12.91
CA GLY A 30 35.73 25.20 -13.02
C GLY A 30 35.11 26.50 -12.52
N SER A 31 34.41 27.20 -13.41
CA SER A 31 33.90 28.53 -13.11
C SER A 31 32.80 28.44 -12.05
N THR A 32 33.11 28.78 -10.80
CA THR A 32 32.13 28.69 -9.73
C THR A 32 31.27 29.95 -9.62
N SER A 33 30.06 29.83 -9.09
CA SER A 33 29.13 30.91 -8.77
C SER A 33 28.96 31.01 -7.26
N ALA A 34 28.79 32.23 -6.75
CA ALA A 34 28.10 32.39 -5.48
C ALA A 34 26.59 32.25 -5.67
N VAL A 35 25.88 31.60 -4.75
CA VAL A 35 24.41 31.52 -4.77
C VAL A 35 23.84 32.25 -3.57
N THR A 36 22.79 33.04 -3.78
CA THR A 36 21.97 33.60 -2.70
C THR A 36 20.66 32.82 -2.60
N PHE A 37 20.42 32.21 -1.45
CA PHE A 37 19.15 31.53 -1.18
C PHE A 37 18.07 32.52 -0.79
N ASN A 38 16.89 32.39 -1.40
CA ASN A 38 15.67 33.06 -0.98
C ASN A 38 14.64 31.97 -0.62
N ILE A 39 14.46 31.69 0.67
CA ILE A 39 13.41 30.78 1.13
C ILE A 39 12.11 31.55 1.26
N THR A 40 11.25 31.41 0.26
CA THR A 40 9.86 31.84 0.31
C THR A 40 9.00 30.73 0.91
N ALA A 41 8.55 30.92 2.15
CA ALA A 41 7.24 30.41 2.54
C ALA A 41 6.20 31.31 1.86
N ASP A 42 5.20 30.73 1.18
CA ASP A 42 4.24 31.48 0.36
C ASP A 42 3.18 32.18 1.24
N ALA A 43 3.64 33.21 1.98
CA ALA A 43 2.83 34.10 2.77
C ALA A 43 2.54 35.37 1.97
N VAL A 44 1.43 35.36 1.23
CA VAL A 44 0.94 36.54 0.51
C VAL A 44 0.52 37.62 1.50
N GLY A 45 1.20 38.77 1.43
CA GLY A 45 0.70 40.03 2.00
C GLY A 45 1.25 40.40 3.38
N SER A 46 1.89 41.56 3.44
CA SER A 46 2.22 42.24 4.69
C SER A 46 0.97 42.75 5.42
N GLU A 47 0.83 42.47 6.72
CA GLU A 47 0.64 43.50 7.76
C GLU A 47 0.56 42.95 9.20
N SER A 48 0.96 43.80 10.16
CA SER A 48 0.59 43.74 11.59
C SER A 48 1.03 42.55 12.46
N GLN A 49 2.15 42.72 13.18
CA GLN A 49 2.42 41.96 14.41
C GLN A 49 1.45 42.37 15.53
N THR A 50 0.61 41.46 16.05
CA THR A 50 0.36 41.28 17.52
C THR A 50 -0.69 40.21 17.84
N ARG A 51 -0.25 39.07 18.42
CA ARG A 51 -0.73 38.47 19.70
C ARG A 51 -0.03 37.12 19.98
N ARG A 52 -0.01 36.72 21.25
CA ARG A 52 0.76 35.58 21.77
C ARG A 52 0.03 34.22 21.62
N ALA A 53 0.83 33.23 21.22
CA ALA A 53 0.92 31.86 21.76
C ALA A 53 -0.35 31.08 22.13
N LEU A 54 -0.58 29.99 21.38
CA LEU A 54 -0.97 28.65 21.87
C LEU A 54 -0.52 27.61 20.82
N ALA A 55 -0.28 26.37 21.24
CA ALA A 55 0.62 25.43 20.55
C ALA A 55 0.19 25.01 19.12
N GLY A 56 1.12 25.14 18.17
CA GLY A 56 1.03 24.63 16.80
C GLY A 56 2.14 25.25 15.93
N SER A 57 3.01 24.43 15.33
CA SER A 57 4.24 24.92 14.69
C SER A 57 3.98 25.55 13.31
N THR A 58 4.10 26.86 13.25
CA THR A 58 4.09 27.69 12.05
C THR A 58 5.49 27.79 11.42
N PHE A 59 5.64 28.47 10.28
CA PHE A 59 6.97 28.81 9.75
C PHE A 59 7.77 29.74 10.69
N ALA A 60 7.10 30.47 11.60
CA ALA A 60 7.77 31.26 12.63
C ALA A 60 8.35 30.40 13.79
N ASP A 61 7.96 29.13 13.90
CA ASP A 61 8.53 28.16 14.84
C ASP A 61 9.77 27.43 14.27
N VAL A 62 10.14 27.73 13.01
CA VAL A 62 11.41 27.31 12.42
C VAL A 62 12.55 28.05 13.13
N ALA A 63 13.39 27.29 13.82
CA ALA A 63 14.58 27.80 14.51
C ALA A 63 15.86 27.64 13.67
N ARG A 64 15.83 26.79 12.63
CA ARG A 64 16.98 26.50 11.75
C ARG A 64 16.51 25.96 10.41
N ILE A 65 17.05 26.48 9.31
CA ILE A 65 16.93 25.86 7.97
C ILE A 65 18.30 25.43 7.50
N ARG A 66 18.42 24.17 7.06
CA ARG A 66 19.61 23.60 6.45
C ARG A 66 19.39 23.39 4.98
N VAL A 67 20.40 23.72 4.17
CA VAL A 67 20.47 23.40 2.75
C VAL A 67 21.61 22.43 2.50
N ASP A 68 21.29 21.32 1.83
CA ASP A 68 22.26 20.47 1.15
C ASP A 68 22.26 20.82 -0.34
N VAL A 69 23.41 20.69 -1.00
CA VAL A 69 23.57 20.90 -2.44
C VAL A 69 24.29 19.70 -3.03
N GLU A 70 23.68 19.07 -4.02
CA GLU A 70 24.21 17.92 -4.73
C GLU A 70 24.21 18.16 -6.24
N ASP A 71 25.10 17.49 -6.96
CA ASP A 71 25.01 17.41 -8.41
C ASP A 71 23.78 16.59 -8.82
N ALA A 72 22.91 17.14 -9.68
CA ALA A 72 21.63 16.53 -10.00
C ALA A 72 21.71 15.26 -10.87
N ALA A 73 22.89 14.90 -11.39
CA ALA A 73 23.10 13.69 -12.18
C ALA A 73 23.76 12.54 -11.38
N SER A 74 24.65 12.86 -10.45
CA SER A 74 25.39 11.88 -9.64
C SER A 74 24.96 11.82 -8.17
N HIS A 75 24.13 12.77 -7.72
CA HIS A 75 23.77 13.00 -6.31
C HIS A 75 24.99 13.10 -5.38
N SER A 76 26.15 13.46 -5.93
CA SER A 76 27.34 13.70 -5.14
C SER A 76 27.16 14.99 -4.34
N ALA A 77 27.26 14.87 -3.01
CA ALA A 77 27.13 16.01 -2.10
C ALA A 77 28.28 17.01 -2.35
N LEU A 78 27.95 18.15 -2.94
CA LEU A 78 28.86 19.28 -3.15
C LEU A 78 28.93 20.16 -1.91
N PHE A 79 27.83 20.23 -1.17
CA PHE A 79 27.75 20.91 0.13
C PHE A 79 26.68 20.25 1.00
N SER A 80 26.86 20.23 2.32
CA SER A 80 25.85 19.68 3.25
C SER A 80 25.76 20.48 4.54
N ASN A 81 24.57 20.50 5.14
CA ASN A 81 24.24 21.21 6.37
C ASN A 81 24.58 22.71 6.34
N PHE A 82 24.38 23.40 5.21
CA PHE A 82 24.50 24.85 5.16
C PHE A 82 23.34 25.50 5.92
N ASP A 83 23.60 25.97 7.14
CA ASP A 83 22.62 26.68 7.95
C ASP A 83 22.37 28.08 7.35
N LEU A 84 21.11 28.39 7.00
CA LEU A 84 20.69 29.71 6.55
C LEU A 84 20.52 30.68 7.74
N VAL A 85 20.54 31.98 7.45
CA VAL A 85 20.37 33.05 8.43
C VAL A 85 19.00 33.72 8.25
N PRO A 86 18.25 34.03 9.33
CA PRO A 86 17.03 34.82 9.24
C PRO A 86 17.26 36.20 8.62
N SER A 87 16.34 36.65 7.78
CA SER A 87 16.37 37.96 7.12
C SER A 87 14.98 38.62 7.11
N PRO A 88 14.87 39.93 6.80
CA PRO A 88 13.57 40.61 6.76
C PRO A 88 12.56 40.05 5.75
N SER A 89 13.01 39.21 4.81
CA SER A 89 12.20 38.62 3.74
C SER A 89 12.13 37.08 3.80
N GLY A 90 12.51 36.46 4.92
CA GLY A 90 12.47 35.00 5.10
C GLY A 90 13.79 34.45 5.66
N TRP A 91 14.28 33.36 5.09
CA TRP A 91 15.63 32.84 5.38
C TRP A 91 16.51 32.96 4.14
N SER A 92 17.77 33.36 4.36
CA SER A 92 18.73 33.58 3.29
C SER A 92 20.15 33.22 3.70
N GLY A 93 21.00 32.95 2.72
CA GLY A 93 22.41 32.72 2.93
C GLY A 93 23.14 32.82 1.60
N THR A 94 24.41 33.20 1.64
CA THR A 94 25.26 33.22 0.45
C THR A 94 26.27 32.10 0.54
N MET A 95 26.17 31.12 -0.35
CA MET A 95 27.14 30.04 -0.47
C MET A 95 28.17 30.42 -1.54
N PRO A 96 29.44 30.63 -1.19
CA PRO A 96 30.49 30.82 -2.19
C PRO A 96 30.86 29.48 -2.84
N SER A 97 31.16 29.52 -4.14
CA SER A 97 31.86 28.48 -4.92
C SER A 97 31.10 27.20 -5.32
N LEU A 98 29.86 27.31 -5.82
CA LEU A 98 29.15 26.19 -6.48
C LEU A 98 29.49 26.09 -7.99
N PRO A 99 29.50 24.90 -8.63
CA PRO A 99 29.77 24.77 -10.07
C PRO A 99 28.76 25.50 -10.97
N ARG A 100 29.23 26.15 -12.06
CA ARG A 100 28.35 26.66 -13.14
C ARG A 100 28.25 25.68 -14.30
N HIS A 101 27.16 25.82 -15.06
CA HIS A 101 26.79 24.98 -16.20
C HIS A 101 26.60 23.49 -15.85
N GLN A 102 26.44 23.21 -14.57
CA GLN A 102 26.09 21.91 -13.99
C GLN A 102 24.71 22.06 -13.35
N SER A 103 23.85 21.05 -13.50
CA SER A 103 22.52 21.05 -12.87
C SER A 103 22.68 20.64 -11.41
N LEU A 104 22.27 21.48 -10.49
CA LEU A 104 22.44 21.25 -9.05
C LEU A 104 21.07 21.12 -8.38
N THR A 105 20.92 20.14 -7.51
CA THR A 105 19.73 19.98 -6.66
C THR A 105 20.03 20.57 -5.28
N PHE A 106 19.15 21.46 -4.84
CA PHE A 106 19.23 22.16 -3.56
C PHE A 106 18.10 21.65 -2.67
N ILE A 107 18.44 21.01 -1.55
CA ILE A 107 17.48 20.37 -0.63
C ILE A 107 17.45 21.15 0.67
N ALA A 108 16.32 21.78 0.99
CA ALA A 108 16.12 22.54 2.21
C ALA A 108 15.30 21.74 3.24
N ARG A 109 15.76 21.74 4.50
CA ARG A 109 15.07 21.13 5.65
C ARG A 109 14.96 22.14 6.79
N ALA A 110 13.74 22.40 7.25
CA ALA A 110 13.43 23.37 8.30
C ALA A 110 13.04 22.67 9.60
N TYR A 111 13.68 23.08 10.70
CA TYR A 111 13.56 22.44 12.02
C TYR A 111 13.07 23.42 13.07
N ASN A 112 12.33 22.92 14.06
CA ASN A 112 11.97 23.68 15.25
C ASN A 112 13.13 23.77 16.28
N GLY A 113 12.91 24.52 17.36
CA GLY A 113 13.90 24.67 18.45
C GLY A 113 14.33 23.37 19.14
N ASN A 114 13.53 22.30 19.01
CA ASN A 114 13.83 20.96 19.53
C ASN A 114 14.47 20.03 18.48
N SER A 115 14.88 20.56 17.32
CA SER A 115 15.41 19.82 16.17
C SER A 115 14.44 18.81 15.52
N ALA A 116 13.13 18.91 15.75
CA ALA A 116 12.15 18.16 14.94
C ALA A 116 11.98 18.82 13.57
N LEU A 117 11.89 18.01 12.50
CA LEU A 117 11.64 18.46 11.14
C LEU A 117 10.19 18.96 11.02
N LEU A 118 10.00 20.14 10.43
CA LEU A 118 8.69 20.76 10.22
C LEU A 118 8.33 20.86 8.73
N PHE A 119 9.30 21.27 7.91
CA PHE A 119 9.13 21.46 6.47
C PHE A 119 10.35 20.92 5.72
N GLN A 120 10.13 20.44 4.51
CA GLN A 120 11.19 20.03 3.58
C GLN A 120 10.83 20.42 2.15
N GLY A 121 11.82 20.62 1.31
CA GLY A 121 11.61 20.98 -0.09
C GLY A 121 12.90 20.88 -0.88
N SER A 122 12.77 20.78 -2.20
CA SER A 122 13.92 20.79 -3.09
C SER A 122 13.61 21.54 -4.37
N THR A 123 14.66 22.05 -5.00
CA THR A 123 14.61 22.63 -6.35
C THR A 123 15.86 22.22 -7.11
N THR A 124 15.78 22.12 -8.43
CA THR A 124 16.92 21.80 -9.28
C THR A 124 17.14 22.96 -10.24
N GLN A 125 18.34 23.55 -10.22
CA GLN A 125 18.69 24.72 -11.03
C GLN A 125 20.11 24.58 -11.58
N THR A 126 20.29 24.92 -12.85
CA THR A 126 21.61 25.02 -13.49
C THR A 126 22.10 26.45 -13.36
N LEU A 127 23.19 26.67 -12.62
CA LEU A 127 23.75 28.01 -12.40
C LEU A 127 24.49 28.49 -13.66
N ILE A 128 24.14 29.66 -14.17
CA ILE A 128 24.71 30.26 -15.39
C ILE A 128 25.32 31.65 -15.16
N ALA A 129 24.91 32.37 -14.12
CA ALA A 129 25.49 33.64 -13.70
C ALA A 129 26.30 33.53 -12.40
N ASP A 130 27.08 34.55 -12.04
CA ASP A 130 27.61 34.72 -10.67
C ASP A 130 26.60 35.47 -9.80
N ARG A 131 26.43 35.07 -8.53
CA ARG A 131 25.41 35.59 -7.59
C ARG A 131 23.96 35.35 -8.05
N GLU A 132 23.71 34.17 -8.59
CA GLU A 132 22.36 33.76 -8.97
C GLU A 132 21.48 33.51 -7.73
N SER A 133 20.19 33.77 -7.83
CA SER A 133 19.23 33.52 -6.75
C SER A 133 18.57 32.16 -6.93
N VAL A 134 18.56 31.34 -5.87
CA VAL A 134 17.88 30.04 -5.83
C VAL A 134 16.70 30.14 -4.86
N ALA A 135 15.49 29.87 -5.36
CA ALA A 135 14.27 29.82 -4.56
C ALA A 135 13.89 28.38 -4.25
N ILE A 136 13.74 28.04 -2.96
CA ILE A 136 13.36 26.69 -2.52
C ILE A 136 12.04 26.78 -1.75
N THR A 137 10.98 26.27 -2.35
CA THR A 137 9.66 26.15 -1.72
C THR A 137 9.66 24.99 -0.74
N LEU A 138 9.17 25.22 0.48
CA LEU A 138 9.17 24.24 1.57
C LEU A 138 7.75 23.71 1.84
N ALA A 139 7.58 22.39 1.73
CA ALA A 139 6.33 21.68 1.99
C ALA A 139 6.29 21.07 3.41
N PRO A 140 5.15 21.10 4.12
CA PRO A 140 5.00 20.48 5.44
C PRO A 140 4.91 18.95 5.36
N THR A 141 5.44 18.23 6.35
CA THR A 141 5.61 16.76 6.31
C THR A 141 4.33 15.93 6.49
N ASN A 142 3.17 16.56 6.70
CA ASN A 142 1.96 15.89 7.19
C ASN A 142 0.80 15.83 6.16
N ASP A 143 0.92 16.50 5.02
CA ASP A 143 -0.09 16.47 3.95
C ASP A 143 0.02 15.17 3.15
N GLY A 144 -1.11 14.49 2.90
CA GLY A 144 -1.15 13.18 2.21
C GLY A 144 -0.83 11.93 3.06
N ALA A 145 -0.56 12.05 4.36
CA ALA A 145 -0.32 10.90 5.23
C ALA A 145 -1.61 10.06 5.47
N PRO A 146 -1.55 8.71 5.45
CA PRO A 146 -2.72 7.87 5.70
C PRO A 146 -3.23 8.02 7.14
N ILE A 147 -4.54 8.21 7.31
CA ILE A 147 -5.16 8.46 8.62
C ILE A 147 -5.53 7.11 9.28
N THR A 148 -4.74 6.69 10.26
CA THR A 148 -5.01 5.48 11.04
C THR A 148 -6.18 5.68 12.02
N LEU A 149 -7.22 4.88 11.86
CA LEU A 149 -8.35 4.76 12.78
C LEU A 149 -8.39 3.35 13.38
N PRO A 150 -8.88 3.17 14.63
CA PRO A 150 -9.28 1.85 15.11
C PRO A 150 -10.44 1.33 14.27
N ARG A 151 -10.45 0.04 13.95
CA ARG A 151 -11.48 -0.63 13.12
C ARG A 151 -12.19 -1.72 13.90
N ILE A 152 -13.42 -2.01 13.54
CA ILE A 152 -14.21 -3.12 14.09
C ILE A 152 -14.58 -4.02 12.90
N PRO A 153 -13.68 -4.90 12.42
CA PRO A 153 -13.95 -5.74 11.25
C PRO A 153 -15.07 -6.77 11.49
N ARG A 154 -15.31 -7.18 12.75
CA ARG A 154 -16.30 -8.22 13.07
C ARG A 154 -16.79 -8.17 14.51
N ILE A 155 -18.07 -8.49 14.69
CA ILE A 155 -18.67 -8.81 15.98
C ILE A 155 -19.23 -10.23 15.89
N GLN A 156 -18.80 -11.12 16.79
CA GLN A 156 -19.22 -12.52 16.81
C GLN A 156 -20.19 -12.75 17.96
N LEU A 157 -21.43 -13.09 17.60
CA LEU A 157 -22.52 -13.48 18.50
C LEU A 157 -22.62 -15.02 18.56
N PRO A 158 -23.11 -15.60 19.67
CA PRO A 158 -23.49 -17.00 19.71
C PRO A 158 -24.80 -17.24 18.95
N GLY A 159 -25.00 -18.48 18.46
CA GLY A 159 -26.08 -18.82 17.53
C GLY A 159 -27.50 -18.68 18.10
N GLU A 160 -27.66 -18.84 19.42
CA GLU A 160 -28.94 -18.66 20.11
C GLU A 160 -28.76 -17.77 21.35
N LEU A 161 -29.73 -16.88 21.57
CA LEU A 161 -29.80 -15.98 22.72
C LEU A 161 -31.16 -16.13 23.38
N VAL A 162 -31.22 -16.87 24.47
CA VAL A 162 -32.45 -17.06 25.26
C VAL A 162 -32.55 -15.95 26.31
N PHE A 163 -33.72 -15.37 26.48
CA PHE A 163 -34.02 -14.36 27.52
C PHE A 163 -33.45 -14.79 28.90
N GLY A 164 -32.84 -13.86 29.64
CA GLY A 164 -32.22 -14.14 30.94
C GLY A 164 -31.00 -15.09 30.94
N GLN A 165 -30.65 -15.76 29.84
CA GLN A 165 -29.48 -16.62 29.76
C GLN A 165 -28.25 -15.81 29.31
N PRO A 166 -27.18 -15.76 30.13
CA PRO A 166 -25.98 -15.01 29.80
C PRO A 166 -25.23 -15.61 28.62
N ALA A 167 -24.78 -14.76 27.71
CA ALA A 167 -24.10 -15.16 26.49
C ALA A 167 -22.78 -14.41 26.30
N THR A 168 -21.81 -15.03 25.63
CA THR A 168 -20.48 -14.43 25.37
C THR A 168 -20.48 -13.80 23.98
N VAL A 169 -20.13 -12.51 23.89
CA VAL A 169 -19.97 -11.78 22.64
C VAL A 169 -18.51 -11.36 22.48
N THR A 170 -17.93 -11.65 21.31
CA THR A 170 -16.52 -11.34 20.99
C THR A 170 -16.46 -10.25 19.94
N PHE A 171 -15.73 -9.18 20.25
CA PHE A 171 -15.57 -8.01 19.40
C PHE A 171 -14.14 -7.97 18.87
N PHE A 172 -13.98 -8.09 17.55
CA PHE A 172 -12.68 -8.05 16.88
C PHE A 172 -12.34 -6.60 16.54
N VAL A 173 -11.09 -6.20 16.79
CA VAL A 173 -10.62 -4.82 16.65
C VAL A 173 -9.24 -4.80 16.01
N GLU A 174 -9.01 -3.87 15.10
CA GLU A 174 -7.70 -3.60 14.49
C GLU A 174 -7.28 -2.15 14.80
N ALA A 175 -6.01 -1.91 15.13
CA ALA A 175 -5.45 -0.58 15.38
C ALA A 175 -3.91 -0.63 15.32
N THR A 176 -3.24 0.46 15.64
CA THR A 176 -1.78 0.47 15.85
C THR A 176 -1.38 -0.50 16.97
N SER A 177 -0.32 -1.28 16.75
CA SER A 177 0.21 -2.19 17.77
C SER A 177 0.68 -1.41 19.01
N GLY A 178 0.39 -1.93 20.20
CA GLY A 178 0.77 -1.33 21.48
C GLY A 178 -0.08 -0.13 21.93
N GLU A 179 -1.04 0.35 21.13
CA GLU A 179 -1.97 1.40 21.59
C GLU A 179 -2.95 0.88 22.66
N SER A 180 -3.16 1.68 23.70
CA SER A 180 -4.21 1.44 24.70
C SER A 180 -5.54 2.01 24.18
N LEU A 181 -6.44 1.11 23.80
CA LEU A 181 -7.77 1.42 23.29
C LEU A 181 -8.79 1.42 24.43
N THR A 182 -9.82 2.24 24.28
CA THR A 182 -11.02 2.22 25.12
C THR A 182 -12.20 1.70 24.32
N PHE A 183 -13.07 0.89 24.92
CA PHE A 183 -14.37 0.53 24.35
C PHE A 183 -15.52 0.98 25.23
N ALA A 184 -16.66 1.24 24.59
CA ALA A 184 -17.95 1.48 25.23
C ALA A 184 -19.07 0.77 24.46
N LEU A 185 -19.81 -0.10 25.14
CA LEU A 185 -20.98 -0.82 24.66
C LEU A 185 -22.24 -0.17 25.23
N THR A 186 -23.13 0.28 24.34
CA THR A 186 -24.45 0.80 24.69
C THR A 186 -25.49 -0.23 24.32
N ALA A 187 -26.18 -0.78 25.31
CA ALA A 187 -27.29 -1.70 25.07
C ALA A 187 -28.52 -0.95 24.54
N ALA A 188 -29.34 -1.62 23.73
CA ALA A 188 -30.63 -1.08 23.30
C ALA A 188 -31.54 -0.79 24.51
N ASN A 189 -32.48 0.15 24.35
CA ASN A 189 -33.53 0.38 25.36
C ASN A 189 -34.31 -0.91 25.61
N ASN A 190 -34.37 -1.35 26.87
CA ASN A 190 -34.94 -2.64 27.30
C ASN A 190 -34.30 -3.88 26.63
N GLY A 191 -33.11 -3.75 26.05
CA GLY A 191 -32.38 -4.81 25.36
C GLY A 191 -31.33 -5.52 26.21
N GLY A 192 -31.50 -5.57 27.52
CA GLY A 192 -30.53 -6.22 28.42
C GLY A 192 -29.30 -5.36 28.73
N SER A 193 -28.17 -5.99 29.03
CA SER A 193 -26.92 -5.28 29.39
C SER A 193 -25.65 -6.04 28.98
N PHE A 194 -24.52 -5.34 28.94
CA PHE A 194 -23.19 -5.93 28.70
C PHE A 194 -22.32 -5.79 29.95
N VAL A 195 -21.53 -6.82 30.25
CA VAL A 195 -20.59 -6.83 31.38
C VAL A 195 -19.22 -7.35 30.90
N PRO A 196 -18.17 -6.52 30.91
CA PRO A 196 -18.18 -5.07 31.14
C PRO A 196 -18.89 -4.31 30.00
N SER A 197 -19.55 -3.19 30.33
CA SER A 197 -20.12 -2.27 29.33
C SER A 197 -19.09 -1.25 28.80
N SER A 198 -17.94 -1.12 29.45
CA SER A 198 -16.81 -0.31 28.97
C SER A 198 -15.51 -0.79 29.61
N GLY A 199 -14.38 -0.48 28.98
CA GLY A 199 -13.07 -0.85 29.51
C GLY A 199 -11.93 -0.40 28.62
N THR A 200 -10.71 -0.72 29.06
CA THR A 200 -9.47 -0.54 28.31
C THR A 200 -8.86 -1.88 27.94
N PHE A 201 -8.17 -1.91 26.80
CA PHE A 201 -7.36 -3.05 26.36
C PHE A 201 -6.23 -2.54 25.46
N THR A 202 -5.12 -3.27 25.44
CA THR A 202 -3.98 -2.97 24.56
C THR A 202 -3.85 -4.11 23.57
N LEU A 203 -3.70 -3.79 22.28
CA LEU A 203 -3.40 -4.81 21.28
C LEU A 203 -1.90 -5.14 21.33
N THR A 204 -1.57 -6.44 21.39
CA THR A 204 -0.17 -6.91 21.32
C THR A 204 0.39 -6.92 19.89
N GLY A 205 -0.50 -6.87 18.89
CA GLY A 205 -0.19 -6.65 17.47
C GLY A 205 -1.16 -5.65 16.84
N THR A 206 -1.29 -5.63 15.52
CA THR A 206 -2.23 -4.73 14.81
C THR A 206 -3.70 -5.16 14.90
N SER A 207 -3.98 -6.29 15.54
CA SER A 207 -5.30 -6.91 15.63
C SER A 207 -5.47 -7.64 16.95
N GLY A 208 -6.72 -7.77 17.40
CA GLY A 208 -7.07 -8.57 18.56
C GLY A 208 -8.57 -8.58 18.80
N ALA A 209 -8.98 -9.07 19.96
CA ALA A 209 -10.37 -9.09 20.36
C ALA A 209 -10.53 -8.86 21.86
N PHE A 210 -11.66 -8.27 22.24
CA PHE A 210 -12.13 -8.28 23.62
C PHE A 210 -13.50 -8.97 23.71
N VAL A 211 -13.89 -9.34 24.91
CA VAL A 211 -15.11 -10.11 25.18
C VAL A 211 -15.97 -9.34 26.17
N ALA A 212 -17.27 -9.28 25.91
CA ALA A 212 -18.27 -8.88 26.90
C ALA A 212 -19.35 -9.95 27.05
N ARG A 213 -19.82 -10.12 28.28
CA ARG A 213 -20.94 -10.99 28.60
C ARG A 213 -22.23 -10.21 28.40
N TYR A 214 -23.04 -10.62 27.43
CA TYR A 214 -24.39 -10.11 27.22
C TYR A 214 -25.36 -10.79 28.20
N LEU A 215 -26.21 -10.00 28.84
CA LEU A 215 -27.30 -10.42 29.70
C LEU A 215 -28.60 -9.99 29.01
N PRO A 216 -29.31 -10.89 28.30
CA PRO A 216 -30.54 -10.57 27.61
C PRO A 216 -31.65 -10.10 28.57
N PRO A 217 -32.61 -9.29 28.11
CA PRO A 217 -33.70 -8.81 28.95
C PRO A 217 -34.63 -9.94 29.40
N PHE A 218 -35.36 -9.72 30.49
CA PHE A 218 -36.38 -10.64 31.01
C PHE A 218 -37.77 -10.28 30.48
N GLY A 219 -38.64 -11.28 30.34
CA GLY A 219 -40.08 -11.08 30.12
C GLY A 219 -40.48 -10.68 28.70
N ILE A 220 -39.71 -11.05 27.68
CA ILE A 220 -40.09 -10.80 26.28
C ILE A 220 -41.21 -11.77 25.84
N PRO A 221 -42.29 -11.31 25.18
CA PRO A 221 -43.44 -12.15 24.79
C PRO A 221 -43.24 -12.86 23.44
N SER A 222 -42.27 -12.45 22.65
CA SER A 222 -41.98 -12.94 21.30
C SER A 222 -40.51 -12.74 20.95
N PRO A 223 -39.95 -13.44 19.94
CA PRO A 223 -38.64 -13.14 19.39
C PRO A 223 -38.50 -11.64 19.09
N THR A 224 -37.47 -11.00 19.64
CA THR A 224 -37.32 -9.53 19.59
C THR A 224 -35.87 -9.17 19.24
N ASP A 225 -35.72 -8.23 18.29
CA ASP A 225 -34.43 -7.73 17.82
C ASP A 225 -34.07 -6.44 18.57
N TYR A 226 -32.84 -6.37 19.08
CA TYR A 226 -32.32 -5.24 19.84
C TYR A 226 -31.06 -4.70 19.18
N THR A 227 -31.08 -3.42 18.79
CA THR A 227 -29.93 -2.72 18.18
C THR A 227 -29.07 -2.04 19.25
N HIS A 228 -27.88 -2.58 19.46
CA HIS A 228 -26.86 -2.05 20.36
C HIS A 228 -25.82 -1.25 19.57
N SER A 229 -24.93 -0.55 20.27
CA SER A 229 -23.74 0.04 19.65
C SER A 229 -22.45 -0.27 20.41
N LEU A 230 -21.36 -0.41 19.67
CA LEU A 230 -19.99 -0.45 20.17
C LEU A 230 -19.25 0.78 19.66
N THR A 231 -18.59 1.52 20.54
CA THR A 231 -17.58 2.52 20.17
C THR A 231 -16.21 2.10 20.66
N VAL A 232 -15.21 2.12 19.78
CA VAL A 232 -13.78 1.94 20.13
C VAL A 232 -13.05 3.26 19.88
N THR A 233 -12.28 3.75 20.85
CA THR A 233 -11.57 5.04 20.80
C THR A 233 -10.09 4.85 21.16
N ASN A 234 -9.20 5.46 20.38
CA ASN A 234 -7.76 5.42 20.61
C ASN A 234 -7.25 6.62 21.44
N PRO A 235 -5.96 6.66 21.86
CA PRO A 235 -5.43 7.75 22.69
C PRO A 235 -5.48 9.15 22.03
N ALA A 236 -5.47 9.21 20.69
CA ALA A 236 -5.64 10.46 19.93
C ALA A 236 -7.10 10.97 19.89
N GLY A 237 -8.03 10.24 20.51
CA GLY A 237 -9.45 10.58 20.51
C GLY A 237 -10.16 10.32 19.18
N HIS A 238 -9.54 9.55 18.29
CA HIS A 238 -10.20 9.02 17.09
C HIS A 238 -11.01 7.79 17.48
N SER A 239 -12.20 7.64 16.91
CA SER A 239 -13.08 6.52 17.24
C SER A 239 -13.88 5.99 16.06
N VAL A 240 -14.26 4.72 16.14
CA VAL A 240 -15.26 4.11 15.27
C VAL A 240 -16.37 3.58 16.16
N SER A 241 -17.60 3.97 15.84
CA SER A 241 -18.83 3.52 16.48
C SER A 241 -19.65 2.71 15.47
N THR A 242 -20.07 1.50 15.80
CA THR A 242 -20.87 0.64 14.91
C THR A 242 -22.06 0.04 15.65
N THR A 243 -23.19 -0.11 14.96
CA THR A 243 -24.38 -0.78 15.48
C THR A 243 -24.34 -2.28 15.21
N PHE A 244 -24.88 -3.09 16.12
CA PHE A 244 -25.11 -4.52 15.89
C PHE A 244 -26.43 -4.96 16.53
N VAL A 245 -27.03 -6.03 16.00
CA VAL A 245 -28.34 -6.52 16.44
C VAL A 245 -28.20 -7.85 17.17
N THR A 246 -28.87 -8.00 18.31
CA THR A 246 -29.12 -9.32 18.92
C THR A 246 -30.59 -9.67 18.78
N ARG A 247 -30.89 -10.89 18.29
CA ARG A 247 -32.23 -11.48 18.35
C ARG A 247 -32.34 -12.31 19.63
N VAL A 248 -33.26 -11.96 20.52
CA VAL A 248 -33.49 -12.70 21.77
C VAL A 248 -34.80 -13.48 21.68
N LEU A 249 -34.76 -14.75 22.08
CA LEU A 249 -35.90 -15.67 22.06
C LEU A 249 -36.54 -15.81 23.47
N PRO A 250 -37.88 -15.95 23.56
CA PRO A 250 -38.53 -16.34 24.81
C PRO A 250 -38.17 -17.79 25.21
N ALA A 251 -38.48 -18.20 26.44
CA ALA A 251 -38.46 -19.62 26.80
C ALA A 251 -39.52 -20.35 25.98
N ASP A 252 -39.10 -21.29 25.14
CA ASP A 252 -40.03 -22.31 24.69
C ASP A 252 -40.28 -23.31 25.84
N GLN A 253 -41.55 -23.72 25.99
CA GLN A 253 -42.01 -24.78 26.89
C GLN A 253 -42.35 -26.07 26.12
N SER A 254 -42.14 -26.06 24.80
CA SER A 254 -42.45 -27.15 23.86
C SER A 254 -41.24 -27.51 23.00
N THR A 255 -41.05 -28.79 22.76
CA THR A 255 -40.10 -29.32 21.78
C THR A 255 -40.65 -29.21 20.35
N ASP A 256 -39.75 -29.16 19.37
CA ASP A 256 -40.00 -29.11 17.92
C ASP A 256 -40.47 -27.77 17.30
N SER A 257 -39.59 -26.77 17.25
CA SER A 257 -39.23 -26.05 15.99
C SER A 257 -38.23 -24.89 16.18
N LEU A 258 -36.96 -25.18 16.52
CA LEU A 258 -35.88 -24.18 16.53
C LEU A 258 -35.41 -23.84 15.10
N GLY A 259 -36.24 -23.10 14.37
CA GLY A 259 -35.92 -22.51 13.07
C GLY A 259 -35.50 -21.05 13.21
N THR A 260 -34.25 -20.77 13.59
CA THR A 260 -33.75 -19.39 13.70
C THR A 260 -32.52 -19.12 12.83
N THR A 261 -32.76 -18.46 11.70
CA THR A 261 -31.72 -17.71 10.99
C THR A 261 -31.31 -16.51 11.85
N VAL A 262 -30.05 -16.53 12.32
CA VAL A 262 -29.41 -15.35 12.90
C VAL A 262 -29.18 -14.35 11.77
N ARG A 263 -29.96 -13.27 11.72
CA ARG A 263 -29.64 -12.11 10.88
C ARG A 263 -28.64 -11.24 11.62
N ILE A 264 -27.35 -11.49 11.38
CA ILE A 264 -26.33 -10.48 11.59
C ILE A 264 -26.55 -9.41 10.52
N LEU A 265 -26.95 -8.20 10.92
CA LEU A 265 -26.77 -7.03 10.06
C LEU A 265 -25.29 -6.67 10.10
N PHE A 266 -24.59 -6.87 8.98
CA PHE A 266 -23.21 -6.42 8.82
C PHE A 266 -23.25 -4.91 8.59
N ALA A 267 -23.05 -4.13 9.65
CA ALA A 267 -22.93 -2.68 9.50
C ALA A 267 -21.71 -2.32 8.62
N PRO A 268 -21.79 -1.27 7.78
CA PRO A 268 -20.70 -0.89 6.89
C PRO A 268 -19.38 -0.71 7.62
N VAL A 269 -18.31 -1.39 7.21
CA VAL A 269 -17.00 -1.30 7.85
C VAL A 269 -16.18 -0.19 7.20
N VAL A 270 -15.94 0.91 7.92
CA VAL A 270 -15.01 1.96 7.49
C VAL A 270 -13.57 1.49 7.69
N GLN A 271 -12.92 1.16 6.58
CA GLN A 271 -11.54 0.64 6.51
C GLN A 271 -10.48 1.75 6.60
N GLY A 272 -10.83 3.01 6.35
CA GLY A 272 -9.88 4.11 6.48
C GLY A 272 -10.42 5.42 5.90
N LEU A 273 -9.74 6.52 6.26
CA LEU A 273 -9.94 7.83 5.70
C LEU A 273 -8.66 8.30 5.00
N ALA A 274 -8.82 8.95 3.85
CA ALA A 274 -7.75 9.68 3.19
C ALA A 274 -8.23 11.11 2.93
N ALA A 275 -7.31 12.07 3.02
CA ALA A 275 -7.59 13.47 2.84
C ALA A 275 -6.40 14.19 2.21
N SER A 276 -6.68 15.11 1.30
CA SER A 276 -5.68 15.93 0.62
C SER A 276 -6.25 17.30 0.29
N ARG A 277 -5.41 18.34 0.32
CA ARG A 277 -5.87 19.71 0.07
C ARG A 277 -5.88 20.03 -1.41
N LEU A 278 -6.99 20.61 -1.90
CA LEU A 278 -7.15 20.94 -3.31
C LEU A 278 -6.28 22.16 -3.66
N ALA A 279 -5.38 21.98 -4.63
CA ALA A 279 -4.41 22.97 -5.05
C ALA A 279 -5.06 24.33 -5.40
N GLY A 280 -4.46 25.43 -4.91
CA GLY A 280 -4.95 26.78 -5.14
C GLY A 280 -6.26 27.15 -4.42
N SER A 281 -6.71 26.35 -3.45
CA SER A 281 -7.97 26.57 -2.72
C SER A 281 -7.83 26.38 -1.22
N SER A 282 -8.86 26.79 -0.47
CA SER A 282 -9.02 26.46 0.95
C SER A 282 -9.83 25.19 1.19
N ASP A 283 -10.01 24.35 0.18
CA ASP A 283 -10.89 23.17 0.24
C ASP A 283 -10.05 21.88 0.41
N VAL A 284 -10.53 20.93 1.22
CA VAL A 284 -9.87 19.64 1.47
C VAL A 284 -10.75 18.52 0.94
N ALA A 285 -10.24 17.72 0.00
CA ALA A 285 -10.90 16.51 -0.46
C ALA A 285 -10.81 15.42 0.61
N TRP A 286 -11.92 14.72 0.85
CA TRP A 286 -12.01 13.59 1.78
C TRP A 286 -12.56 12.36 1.05
N SER A 287 -11.99 11.20 1.33
CA SER A 287 -12.49 9.91 0.88
C SER A 287 -12.43 8.89 2.01
N ALA A 288 -13.32 7.90 1.94
CA ALA A 288 -13.36 6.79 2.87
C ALA A 288 -13.36 5.46 2.10
N THR A 289 -12.55 4.51 2.55
CA THR A 289 -12.65 3.12 2.10
C THR A 289 -13.69 2.43 2.98
N VAL A 290 -14.76 1.90 2.38
CA VAL A 290 -15.86 1.23 3.10
C VAL A 290 -16.13 -0.13 2.48
N SER A 291 -16.44 -1.11 3.31
CA SER A 291 -16.80 -2.47 2.90
C SER A 291 -18.14 -2.85 3.52
N ASP A 292 -19.03 -3.44 2.71
CA ASP A 292 -20.42 -3.74 3.09
C ASP A 292 -20.93 -4.94 2.27
N ASP A 293 -22.08 -5.52 2.63
CA ASP A 293 -22.72 -6.57 1.81
C ASP A 293 -23.53 -5.98 0.63
N GLN A 294 -23.82 -4.68 0.65
CA GLN A 294 -24.44 -3.91 -0.42
C GLN A 294 -23.40 -3.13 -1.26
N PRO A 295 -23.72 -2.72 -2.50
CA PRO A 295 -22.85 -1.86 -3.30
C PRO A 295 -22.61 -0.51 -2.61
N ALA A 296 -21.38 0.01 -2.63
CA ALA A 296 -21.06 1.31 -2.01
C ALA A 296 -21.94 2.49 -2.48
N LEU A 297 -22.50 2.41 -3.69
CA LEU A 297 -23.42 3.42 -4.25
C LEU A 297 -24.84 3.39 -3.65
N THR A 298 -25.21 2.36 -2.89
CA THR A 298 -26.50 2.28 -2.17
C THR A 298 -26.37 2.59 -0.68
N LEU A 299 -25.18 2.99 -0.23
CA LEU A 299 -24.92 3.42 1.14
C LEU A 299 -25.17 4.92 1.28
N ASP A 300 -25.87 5.31 2.35
CA ASP A 300 -26.06 6.71 2.70
C ASP A 300 -24.85 7.21 3.49
N TYR A 301 -24.11 8.16 2.91
CA TYR A 301 -22.98 8.83 3.54
C TYR A 301 -23.43 10.15 4.18
N ALA A 302 -23.00 10.41 5.41
CA ALA A 302 -23.27 11.63 6.15
C ALA A 302 -21.97 12.18 6.77
N TRP A 303 -21.34 13.09 6.04
CA TRP A 303 -20.17 13.85 6.45
C TRP A 303 -20.58 15.12 7.21
N SER A 304 -19.96 15.33 8.36
CA SER A 304 -20.13 16.52 9.19
C SER A 304 -18.81 16.96 9.79
N PHE A 305 -18.66 18.26 10.00
CA PHE A 305 -17.54 18.84 10.71
C PHE A 305 -18.05 19.79 11.80
N ILE A 306 -17.55 19.61 13.02
CA ILE A 306 -17.87 20.47 14.16
C ILE A 306 -16.55 21.13 14.61
N PRO A 307 -16.34 22.42 14.30
CA PRO A 307 -15.20 23.17 14.80
C PRO A 307 -15.15 23.19 16.33
N ASP A 308 -13.96 23.10 16.93
CA ASP A 308 -13.81 23.23 18.40
C ASP A 308 -14.02 24.68 18.89
N ALA A 309 -14.01 25.67 17.98
CA ALA A 309 -14.36 27.07 18.23
C ALA A 309 -15.15 27.66 17.03
N PRO A 310 -16.02 28.67 17.21
CA PRO A 310 -16.80 29.24 16.11
C PRO A 310 -15.92 29.81 14.97
N VAL A 311 -16.24 29.45 13.72
CA VAL A 311 -15.55 29.91 12.50
C VAL A 311 -16.58 30.44 11.50
N THR A 312 -16.22 31.50 10.78
CA THR A 312 -17.08 32.14 9.77
C THR A 312 -16.26 32.44 8.50
N PRO A 313 -16.65 31.95 7.31
CA PRO A 313 -17.74 30.99 7.08
C PRO A 313 -17.50 29.66 7.80
N ALA A 314 -18.58 28.97 8.16
CA ALA A 314 -18.47 27.66 8.79
C ALA A 314 -18.01 26.63 7.74
N PRO A 315 -17.02 25.76 8.05
CA PRO A 315 -16.61 24.69 7.16
C PRO A 315 -17.77 23.72 6.89
N GLY A 316 -17.96 23.34 5.64
CA GLY A 316 -19.08 22.51 5.21
C GLY A 316 -18.72 21.60 4.04
N PHE A 317 -19.38 20.45 3.93
CA PHE A 317 -19.13 19.51 2.84
C PHE A 317 -19.96 19.86 1.59
N THR A 318 -19.32 19.83 0.42
CA THR A 318 -19.97 20.07 -0.89
C THR A 318 -21.11 19.11 -1.17
N THR A 319 -20.94 17.85 -0.78
CA THR A 319 -21.89 16.76 -1.02
C THR A 319 -21.88 15.76 0.13
N GLN A 320 -22.98 15.04 0.27
CA GLN A 320 -23.11 13.91 1.19
C GLN A 320 -22.83 12.58 0.45
N ALA A 321 -21.75 12.58 -0.34
CA ALA A 321 -21.27 11.45 -1.12
C ALA A 321 -19.87 11.04 -0.66
N ASN A 322 -19.32 9.97 -1.24
CA ASN A 322 -17.95 9.54 -1.02
C ASN A 322 -17.27 9.29 -2.38
N PRO A 323 -16.19 10.02 -2.76
CA PRO A 323 -15.53 11.10 -2.01
C PRO A 323 -16.36 12.38 -1.92
N THR A 324 -15.94 13.31 -1.06
CA THR A 324 -16.51 14.65 -0.87
C THR A 324 -15.41 15.71 -0.70
N VAL A 325 -15.79 16.97 -0.52
CA VAL A 325 -14.87 18.10 -0.29
C VAL A 325 -15.36 18.94 0.87
N LEU A 326 -14.53 19.13 1.90
CA LEU A 326 -14.73 20.07 3.00
C LEU A 326 -14.28 21.46 2.54
N GLN A 327 -15.22 22.38 2.40
CA GLN A 327 -14.96 23.74 1.96
C GLN A 327 -14.57 24.66 3.10
N HIS A 328 -13.86 25.74 2.76
CA HIS A 328 -13.47 26.79 3.70
C HIS A 328 -12.60 26.30 4.88
N TYR A 329 -11.77 25.29 4.64
CA TYR A 329 -10.78 24.83 5.60
C TYR A 329 -9.63 25.85 5.71
N ALA A 330 -9.47 26.42 6.90
CA ALA A 330 -8.29 27.18 7.30
C ALA A 330 -7.28 26.26 8.02
N PRO A 331 -5.96 26.40 7.85
CA PRO A 331 -4.99 25.55 8.55
C PRO A 331 -5.08 25.58 10.08
N SER A 332 -5.55 26.67 10.69
CA SER A 332 -5.79 26.74 12.13
C SER A 332 -7.02 25.95 12.61
N LEU A 333 -7.84 25.41 11.69
CA LEU A 333 -9.11 24.77 11.98
C LEU A 333 -8.92 23.45 12.71
N GLN A 334 -9.33 23.44 13.98
CA GLN A 334 -9.45 22.25 14.82
C GLN A 334 -10.92 21.87 14.99
N GLY A 335 -11.18 20.58 15.16
CA GLY A 335 -12.53 20.11 15.40
C GLY A 335 -12.71 18.61 15.30
N ARG A 336 -13.97 18.22 15.21
CA ARG A 336 -14.41 16.83 15.05
C ARG A 336 -15.00 16.64 13.67
N LEU A 337 -14.31 15.88 12.84
CA LEU A 337 -14.85 15.35 11.60
C LEU A 337 -15.57 14.04 11.90
N SER A 338 -16.79 13.88 11.41
CA SER A 338 -17.56 12.63 11.56
C SER A 338 -18.12 12.20 10.20
N LEU A 339 -17.85 10.94 9.84
CA LEU A 339 -18.48 10.25 8.73
C LEU A 339 -19.40 9.17 9.30
N GLN A 340 -20.70 9.32 9.12
CA GLN A 340 -21.66 8.24 9.32
C GLN A 340 -21.97 7.58 7.97
N VAL A 341 -21.95 6.24 7.93
CA VAL A 341 -22.37 5.43 6.80
C VAL A 341 -23.54 4.57 7.25
N THR A 342 -24.61 4.51 6.47
CA THR A 342 -25.82 3.74 6.75
C THR A 342 -26.14 2.82 5.58
N ASP A 343 -26.46 1.54 5.86
CA ASP A 343 -26.94 0.59 4.86
C ASP A 343 -28.47 0.69 4.66
N ALA A 344 -29.02 0.01 3.65
CA ALA A 344 -30.46 -0.03 3.44
C ALA A 344 -31.26 -0.80 4.52
N ALA A 345 -30.58 -1.51 5.43
CA ALA A 345 -31.19 -2.16 6.60
C ALA A 345 -31.24 -1.25 7.84
N GLY A 346 -30.64 -0.05 7.77
CA GLY A 346 -30.57 0.93 8.84
C GLY A 346 -29.42 0.71 9.84
N ALA A 347 -28.51 -0.24 9.59
CA ALA A 347 -27.28 -0.42 10.36
C ALA A 347 -26.29 0.71 10.04
N ARG A 348 -25.57 1.20 11.06
CA ARG A 348 -24.77 2.42 10.97
C ARG A 348 -23.38 2.23 11.54
N THR A 349 -22.40 2.79 10.84
CA THR A 349 -21.04 2.98 11.35
C THR A 349 -20.65 4.44 11.25
N THR A 350 -20.19 5.02 12.36
CA THR A 350 -19.74 6.40 12.46
C THR A 350 -18.25 6.43 12.80
N ALA A 351 -17.42 6.80 11.83
CA ALA A 351 -16.01 7.12 12.04
C ALA A 351 -15.89 8.58 12.49
N THR A 352 -15.18 8.81 13.60
CA THR A 352 -14.94 10.12 14.18
C THR A 352 -13.45 10.39 14.21
N TYR A 353 -13.02 11.45 13.53
CA TYR A 353 -11.65 11.90 13.47
C TYR A 353 -11.47 13.23 14.19
N ARG A 354 -10.35 13.38 14.91
CA ARG A 354 -9.95 14.63 15.57
C ARG A 354 -8.98 15.36 14.65
N LEU A 355 -9.45 16.44 14.05
CA LEU A 355 -8.70 17.27 13.11
C LEU A 355 -7.79 18.21 13.89
N GLY A 356 -6.48 18.08 13.70
CA GLY A 356 -5.47 18.90 14.36
C GLY A 356 -5.23 20.24 13.66
N ALA A 357 -4.64 21.19 14.38
CA ALA A 357 -4.15 22.42 13.77
C ALA A 357 -2.98 22.13 12.82
N GLN A 358 -2.92 22.88 11.73
CA GLN A 358 -1.92 22.80 10.65
C GLN A 358 -1.85 21.43 9.97
N GLN A 359 -2.95 20.68 9.97
CA GLN A 359 -3.01 19.37 9.32
C GLN A 359 -3.00 19.45 7.79
N PHE A 360 -3.69 20.46 7.20
CA PHE A 360 -3.69 20.69 5.75
C PHE A 360 -3.29 22.15 5.42
N PRO A 361 -2.00 22.49 5.53
CA PRO A 361 -1.51 23.88 5.55
C PRO A 361 -1.75 24.71 4.28
N ASP A 362 -1.57 26.03 4.40
CA ASP A 362 -1.62 26.97 3.27
C ASP A 362 -0.41 26.81 2.34
N ALA A 363 -0.66 26.90 1.04
CA ALA A 363 0.24 26.53 -0.05
C ALA A 363 0.74 25.06 -0.02
N PRO A 364 -0.15 24.06 -0.20
CA PRO A 364 0.30 22.70 -0.46
C PRO A 364 0.90 22.62 -1.87
N VAL A 365 2.23 22.49 -1.96
CA VAL A 365 2.81 21.73 -3.08
C VAL A 365 2.40 20.29 -2.84
N GLN A 366 1.28 19.89 -3.44
CA GLN A 366 0.74 18.54 -3.35
C GLN A 366 1.73 17.54 -3.96
N THR A 367 2.50 16.87 -3.11
CA THR A 367 3.04 15.52 -3.35
C THR A 367 2.08 14.47 -2.77
N GLY A 368 0.78 14.73 -2.88
CA GLY A 368 -0.33 13.96 -2.32
C GLY A 368 -1.61 14.05 -3.16
N GLY A 369 -1.45 14.26 -4.46
CA GLY A 369 -2.52 14.56 -5.39
C GLY A 369 -3.57 13.45 -5.56
N ARG A 370 -4.70 13.83 -6.15
CA ARG A 370 -5.77 12.89 -6.55
C ARG A 370 -5.26 11.80 -7.51
N THR A 371 -4.16 12.04 -8.20
CA THR A 371 -3.52 11.13 -9.15
C THR A 371 -2.29 10.42 -8.59
N ASP A 372 -2.04 10.50 -7.28
CA ASP A 372 -0.88 9.87 -6.65
C ASP A 372 -1.10 8.37 -6.45
N VAL A 373 0.00 7.65 -6.24
CA VAL A 373 0.03 6.19 -6.20
C VAL A 373 -0.54 5.67 -4.88
N ALA A 374 -1.75 5.12 -4.93
CA ALA A 374 -2.39 4.42 -3.81
C ALA A 374 -1.77 3.04 -3.58
N GLN A 375 -1.36 2.35 -4.65
CA GLN A 375 -0.77 1.01 -4.59
C GLN A 375 0.04 0.72 -5.86
N LEU A 376 1.22 0.10 -5.70
CA LEU A 376 1.92 -0.61 -6.77
C LEU A 376 1.74 -2.12 -6.59
N ARG A 377 1.64 -2.84 -7.71
CA ARG A 377 1.72 -4.29 -7.79
C ARG A 377 2.63 -4.69 -8.93
N ALA A 378 3.70 -5.42 -8.61
CA ALA A 378 4.56 -6.05 -9.60
C ALA A 378 4.09 -7.49 -9.83
N GLY A 379 3.80 -7.86 -11.08
CA GLY A 379 3.64 -9.24 -11.52
C GLY A 379 4.99 -9.83 -11.95
N ASP A 380 4.97 -10.90 -12.73
CA ASP A 380 6.21 -11.54 -13.21
C ASP A 380 7.04 -10.61 -14.13
N ASN A 381 6.40 -10.08 -15.17
CA ASN A 381 7.03 -9.26 -16.22
C ASN A 381 6.26 -7.95 -16.52
N HIS A 382 5.39 -7.51 -15.61
CA HIS A 382 4.64 -6.26 -15.69
C HIS A 382 4.44 -5.64 -14.30
N THR A 383 4.05 -4.37 -14.28
CA THR A 383 3.75 -3.59 -13.08
C THR A 383 2.46 -2.83 -13.32
N CYS A 384 1.58 -2.78 -12.32
CA CYS A 384 0.40 -1.92 -12.35
C CYS A 384 0.36 -1.01 -11.12
N ALA A 385 0.05 0.26 -11.37
CA ALA A 385 -0.17 1.30 -10.37
C ALA A 385 -1.66 1.62 -10.28
N LEU A 386 -2.20 1.58 -9.06
CA LEU A 386 -3.50 2.16 -8.72
C LEU A 386 -3.28 3.59 -8.22
N LEU A 387 -4.01 4.55 -8.76
CA LEU A 387 -3.98 5.94 -8.32
C LEU A 387 -5.14 6.24 -7.36
N ASN A 388 -5.00 7.26 -6.51
CA ASN A 388 -6.00 7.66 -5.50
C ASN A 388 -7.40 7.98 -6.10
N ASP A 389 -7.48 8.33 -7.39
CA ASP A 389 -8.76 8.52 -8.09
C ASP A 389 -9.44 7.21 -8.51
N GLY A 390 -8.83 6.05 -8.25
CA GLY A 390 -9.27 4.73 -8.67
C GLY A 390 -8.99 4.39 -10.13
N SER A 391 -8.19 5.20 -10.85
CA SER A 391 -7.67 4.84 -12.17
C SER A 391 -6.41 3.98 -12.07
N VAL A 392 -6.17 3.17 -13.09
CA VAL A 392 -5.04 2.22 -13.15
C VAL A 392 -4.09 2.63 -14.26
N ARG A 393 -2.78 2.42 -14.08
CA ARG A 393 -1.76 2.38 -15.12
C ARG A 393 -1.10 1.02 -15.10
N CYS A 394 -0.85 0.40 -16.24
CA CYS A 394 -0.07 -0.84 -16.32
C CYS A 394 1.06 -0.67 -17.34
N PHE A 395 2.22 -1.27 -17.06
CA PHE A 395 3.41 -1.18 -17.89
C PHE A 395 4.29 -2.44 -17.74
N GLY A 396 5.22 -2.64 -18.66
CA GLY A 396 5.92 -3.90 -18.86
C GLY A 396 5.38 -4.68 -20.04
N SER A 397 5.44 -6.01 -19.93
CA SER A 397 5.08 -6.90 -21.05
C SER A 397 3.59 -6.75 -21.42
N GLY A 398 3.31 -6.47 -22.69
CA GLY A 398 1.97 -6.48 -23.25
C GLY A 398 1.41 -7.87 -23.54
N ALA A 399 2.26 -8.92 -23.49
CA ALA A 399 1.93 -10.26 -23.94
C ALA A 399 0.63 -10.78 -23.29
N GLN A 400 -0.25 -11.35 -24.11
CA GLN A 400 -1.57 -11.86 -23.70
C GLN A 400 -2.50 -10.78 -23.12
N GLY A 401 -2.32 -9.49 -23.46
CA GLY A 401 -3.25 -8.43 -23.09
C GLY A 401 -3.19 -7.98 -21.62
N ARG A 402 -2.21 -8.48 -20.83
CA ARG A 402 -2.13 -8.32 -19.36
C ARG A 402 -2.09 -6.88 -18.83
N LEU A 403 -1.79 -5.90 -19.69
CA LEU A 403 -1.82 -4.47 -19.38
C LEU A 403 -3.21 -3.83 -19.55
N GLY A 404 -4.11 -4.46 -20.31
CA GLY A 404 -5.51 -4.06 -20.45
C GLY A 404 -5.82 -2.97 -21.48
N TYR A 405 -4.83 -2.55 -22.29
CA TYR A 405 -4.96 -1.44 -23.26
C TYR A 405 -5.54 -1.83 -24.62
N THR A 406 -6.12 -3.02 -24.79
CA THR A 406 -6.59 -3.57 -26.08
C THR A 406 -5.43 -3.76 -27.07
N GLY A 407 -4.56 -4.73 -26.79
CA GLY A 407 -3.38 -5.02 -27.58
C GLY A 407 -2.29 -5.75 -26.80
N THR A 408 -1.29 -6.27 -27.53
CA THR A 408 -0.14 -6.99 -26.95
C THR A 408 1.16 -6.19 -26.92
N ALA A 409 1.10 -4.90 -27.24
CA ALA A 409 2.25 -4.01 -27.15
C ALA A 409 2.71 -3.82 -25.71
N ASN A 410 4.03 -3.86 -25.49
CA ASN A 410 4.63 -3.40 -24.25
C ASN A 410 4.36 -1.90 -24.05
N ILE A 411 4.52 -1.45 -22.80
CA ILE A 411 4.44 -0.05 -22.40
C ILE A 411 5.56 0.19 -21.39
N GLY A 412 6.30 1.28 -21.47
CA GLY A 412 7.45 1.57 -20.60
C GLY A 412 8.80 1.28 -21.23
N ASP A 413 8.82 0.70 -22.44
CA ASP A 413 10.02 0.27 -23.16
C ASP A 413 10.54 1.28 -24.20
N ASP A 414 9.66 2.09 -24.79
CA ASP A 414 10.04 3.29 -25.58
C ASP A 414 9.27 4.57 -25.21
N GLU A 415 8.25 4.46 -24.35
CA GLU A 415 7.41 5.55 -23.89
C GLU A 415 7.06 5.44 -22.40
N THR A 416 6.49 6.48 -21.79
CA THR A 416 6.13 6.45 -20.37
C THR A 416 4.68 5.98 -20.15
N PRO A 417 4.35 5.32 -19.01
CA PRO A 417 2.98 4.92 -18.68
C PRO A 417 1.98 6.09 -18.67
N ALA A 418 2.44 7.30 -18.32
CA ALA A 418 1.68 8.54 -18.46
C ALA A 418 1.11 8.76 -19.88
N SER A 419 1.93 8.50 -20.91
CA SER A 419 1.58 8.79 -22.31
C SER A 419 0.44 7.92 -22.85
N LYS A 420 0.22 6.72 -22.29
CA LYS A 420 -0.88 5.81 -22.65
C LYS A 420 -2.17 6.10 -21.89
N GLY A 421 -2.08 6.84 -20.78
CA GLY A 421 -3.24 7.16 -19.95
C GLY A 421 -3.80 5.95 -19.16
N PRO A 422 -5.02 6.06 -18.62
CA PRO A 422 -5.61 5.03 -17.76
C PRO A 422 -5.96 3.77 -18.54
N VAL A 423 -5.80 2.61 -17.89
CA VAL A 423 -6.36 1.33 -18.37
C VAL A 423 -7.89 1.48 -18.50
N PRO A 424 -8.50 1.15 -19.66
CA PRO A 424 -9.91 1.40 -19.93
C PRO A 424 -10.83 0.39 -19.20
N LEU A 425 -11.10 0.65 -17.93
CA LEU A 425 -12.22 0.03 -17.19
C LEU A 425 -13.57 0.50 -17.77
N ALA A 426 -14.66 -0.21 -17.44
CA ALA A 426 -15.99 0.15 -17.95
C ALA A 426 -16.50 1.48 -17.34
N PRO A 427 -17.41 2.20 -18.03
CA PRO A 427 -17.86 3.52 -17.60
C PRO A 427 -18.38 3.56 -16.16
N GLY A 428 -17.79 4.43 -15.34
CA GLY A 428 -18.13 4.61 -13.92
C GLY A 428 -17.45 3.63 -12.96
N GLU A 429 -16.72 2.62 -13.45
CA GLU A 429 -15.98 1.71 -12.57
C GLU A 429 -14.66 2.32 -12.09
N LYS A 430 -14.34 2.07 -10.82
CA LYS A 430 -13.12 2.51 -10.14
C LYS A 430 -12.51 1.33 -9.38
N ALA A 431 -11.21 1.14 -9.53
CA ALA A 431 -10.48 0.10 -8.79
C ALA A 431 -10.15 0.60 -7.37
N VAL A 432 -10.10 -0.34 -6.42
CA VAL A 432 -9.72 -0.10 -5.01
C VAL A 432 -8.60 -1.03 -4.53
N GLN A 433 -8.35 -2.13 -5.25
CA GLN A 433 -7.19 -3.01 -5.07
C GLN A 433 -6.83 -3.65 -6.41
N LEU A 434 -5.53 -3.88 -6.63
CA LEU A 434 -4.99 -4.68 -7.73
C LEU A 434 -4.37 -5.98 -7.20
N ALA A 435 -4.41 -7.01 -8.04
CA ALA A 435 -3.62 -8.23 -7.94
C ALA A 435 -3.02 -8.54 -9.33
N THR A 436 -1.76 -8.97 -9.36
CA THR A 436 -1.00 -9.23 -10.59
C THR A 436 -0.35 -10.60 -10.49
N GLY A 437 -0.71 -11.51 -11.39
CA GLY A 437 -0.09 -12.83 -11.49
C GLY A 437 1.06 -12.87 -12.49
N LEU A 438 1.42 -14.06 -12.95
CA LEU A 438 2.46 -14.25 -13.97
C LEU A 438 2.00 -13.82 -15.37
N GLY A 439 0.71 -14.02 -15.69
CA GLY A 439 0.15 -13.74 -17.02
C GLY A 439 -1.02 -12.77 -17.03
N HIS A 440 -1.56 -12.40 -15.88
CA HIS A 440 -2.84 -11.69 -15.75
C HIS A 440 -2.83 -10.61 -14.68
N THR A 441 -3.85 -9.75 -14.74
CA THR A 441 -4.12 -8.69 -13.77
C THR A 441 -5.60 -8.72 -13.40
N CYS A 442 -5.89 -8.57 -12.11
CA CYS A 442 -7.23 -8.42 -11.59
C CYS A 442 -7.36 -7.11 -10.81
N ALA A 443 -8.50 -6.44 -10.97
CA ALA A 443 -8.90 -5.27 -10.20
C ALA A 443 -10.15 -5.58 -9.38
N LEU A 444 -10.07 -5.33 -8.07
CA LEU A 444 -11.24 -5.22 -7.22
C LEU A 444 -11.83 -3.82 -7.40
N LEU A 445 -13.11 -3.77 -7.73
CA LEU A 445 -13.83 -2.53 -7.99
C LEU A 445 -14.49 -2.03 -6.70
N SER A 446 -14.76 -0.72 -6.60
CA SER A 446 -15.48 -0.09 -5.48
C SER A 446 -16.88 -0.67 -5.20
N THR A 447 -17.41 -1.46 -6.13
CA THR A 447 -18.68 -2.19 -6.02
C THR A 447 -18.54 -3.58 -5.38
N GLY A 448 -17.33 -4.00 -4.99
CA GLY A 448 -17.02 -5.35 -4.51
C GLY A 448 -17.01 -6.43 -5.61
N ARG A 449 -17.12 -6.04 -6.89
CA ARG A 449 -16.96 -6.94 -8.04
C ARG A 449 -15.49 -7.00 -8.47
N VAL A 450 -15.10 -8.08 -9.13
CA VAL A 450 -13.75 -8.28 -9.66
C VAL A 450 -13.79 -8.26 -11.19
N ARG A 451 -12.87 -7.54 -11.85
CA ARG A 451 -12.56 -7.74 -13.28
C ARG A 451 -11.13 -8.27 -13.39
N CYS A 452 -10.94 -9.31 -14.17
CA CYS A 452 -9.62 -9.85 -14.52
C CYS A 452 -9.41 -9.77 -16.04
N TRP A 453 -8.16 -9.56 -16.46
CA TRP A 453 -7.72 -9.56 -17.85
C TRP A 453 -6.29 -10.11 -17.96
N GLY A 454 -5.87 -10.46 -19.17
CA GLY A 454 -4.59 -11.10 -19.45
C GLY A 454 -4.73 -12.56 -19.91
N ALA A 455 -3.69 -13.35 -19.65
CA ALA A 455 -3.68 -14.78 -19.91
C ALA A 455 -4.83 -15.50 -19.17
N ASN A 456 -5.46 -16.47 -19.85
CA ASN A 456 -6.61 -17.20 -19.29
C ASN A 456 -6.60 -18.72 -19.61
N ALA A 457 -5.45 -19.26 -20.03
CA ALA A 457 -5.35 -20.66 -20.49
C ALA A 457 -5.71 -21.71 -19.41
N SER A 458 -5.59 -21.36 -18.12
CA SER A 458 -6.01 -22.19 -16.97
C SER A 458 -7.30 -21.67 -16.33
N GLY A 459 -8.08 -20.80 -16.99
CA GLY A 459 -9.29 -20.21 -16.39
C GLY A 459 -9.03 -19.16 -15.31
N GLN A 460 -7.78 -18.68 -15.15
CA GLN A 460 -7.37 -17.77 -14.06
C GLN A 460 -8.11 -16.42 -13.99
N LEU A 461 -8.79 -16.03 -15.07
CA LEU A 461 -9.64 -14.84 -15.08
C LEU A 461 -11.04 -15.09 -14.48
N GLY A 462 -11.48 -16.35 -14.36
CA GLY A 462 -12.75 -16.71 -13.73
C GLY A 462 -13.98 -16.34 -14.57
N LEU A 463 -13.90 -16.56 -15.89
CA LEU A 463 -14.90 -16.11 -16.86
C LEU A 463 -15.71 -17.24 -17.53
N GLY A 464 -15.47 -18.51 -17.16
CA GLY A 464 -16.14 -19.66 -17.77
C GLY A 464 -15.69 -19.99 -19.19
N HIS A 465 -14.46 -19.58 -19.52
CA HIS A 465 -13.80 -19.88 -20.78
C HIS A 465 -12.28 -19.67 -20.63
N SER A 466 -11.49 -20.32 -21.48
CA SER A 466 -10.02 -20.17 -21.51
C SER A 466 -9.48 -19.09 -22.47
N ARG A 467 -10.36 -18.29 -23.11
CA ARG A 467 -9.98 -17.15 -23.97
C ARG A 467 -9.25 -16.08 -23.15
N THR A 468 -8.03 -15.72 -23.58
CA THR A 468 -7.28 -14.51 -23.17
C THR A 468 -8.15 -13.26 -23.30
N ILE A 469 -7.96 -12.27 -22.42
CA ILE A 469 -8.71 -11.00 -22.47
C ILE A 469 -7.74 -9.81 -22.48
N GLY A 470 -8.01 -8.81 -23.31
CA GLY A 470 -7.25 -7.57 -23.45
C GLY A 470 -6.22 -7.55 -24.59
N ASP A 471 -6.08 -8.64 -25.34
CA ASP A 471 -5.08 -8.81 -26.41
C ASP A 471 -5.60 -8.39 -27.80
N ASP A 472 -6.86 -8.66 -28.13
CA ASP A 472 -7.53 -8.12 -29.32
C ASP A 472 -8.86 -7.39 -29.05
N GLU A 473 -9.40 -7.44 -27.82
CA GLU A 473 -10.63 -6.74 -27.43
C GLU A 473 -10.50 -5.87 -26.17
N PRO A 474 -11.39 -4.87 -25.95
CA PRO A 474 -11.35 -4.04 -24.75
C PRO A 474 -11.77 -4.81 -23.50
N ILE A 475 -11.00 -4.71 -22.42
CA ILE A 475 -11.33 -5.37 -21.14
C ILE A 475 -12.70 -4.96 -20.57
N ALA A 476 -13.19 -3.77 -20.95
CA ALA A 476 -14.50 -3.25 -20.59
C ALA A 476 -15.68 -3.90 -21.34
N SER A 477 -15.45 -4.60 -22.47
CA SER A 477 -16.51 -5.38 -23.15
C SER A 477 -16.77 -6.73 -22.48
N VAL A 478 -15.90 -7.14 -21.56
CA VAL A 478 -16.01 -8.40 -20.82
C VAL A 478 -16.62 -8.14 -19.43
N GLY A 479 -17.45 -9.09 -19.00
CA GLY A 479 -18.12 -9.06 -17.70
C GLY A 479 -17.16 -9.09 -16.51
N THR A 480 -17.70 -8.86 -15.32
CA THR A 480 -16.99 -9.14 -14.06
C THR A 480 -17.06 -10.62 -13.74
N VAL A 481 -16.08 -11.12 -12.98
CA VAL A 481 -16.03 -12.48 -12.42
C VAL A 481 -17.34 -12.77 -11.67
N ASP A 482 -17.98 -13.90 -11.97
CA ASP A 482 -19.16 -14.34 -11.22
C ASP A 482 -18.74 -15.06 -9.93
N LEU A 483 -19.02 -14.41 -8.79
CA LEU A 483 -18.79 -14.95 -7.46
C LEU A 483 -20.08 -15.53 -6.86
N GLY A 484 -21.02 -16.02 -7.68
CA GLY A 484 -22.29 -16.58 -7.23
C GLY A 484 -23.15 -15.55 -6.49
N GLY A 485 -23.11 -14.30 -6.93
CA GLY A 485 -23.78 -13.17 -6.26
C GLY A 485 -23.02 -12.54 -5.08
N ALA A 486 -21.94 -13.14 -4.58
CA ALA A 486 -21.12 -12.60 -3.49
C ALA A 486 -20.32 -11.33 -3.90
N ARG A 487 -19.63 -10.72 -2.93
CA ARG A 487 -18.71 -9.59 -3.13
C ARG A 487 -17.35 -9.89 -2.52
N ALA A 488 -16.29 -9.45 -3.18
CA ALA A 488 -14.93 -9.56 -2.69
C ALA A 488 -14.57 -8.36 -1.78
N LEU A 489 -13.94 -8.67 -0.65
CA LEU A 489 -13.29 -7.75 0.29
C LEU A 489 -11.79 -7.59 -0.02
N ARG A 490 -11.15 -8.67 -0.51
CA ARG A 490 -9.76 -8.69 -1.00
C ARG A 490 -9.65 -9.59 -2.21
N ILE A 491 -8.65 -9.33 -3.06
CA ILE A 491 -8.22 -10.24 -4.13
C ILE A 491 -6.71 -10.48 -4.06
N THR A 492 -6.28 -11.66 -4.50
CA THR A 492 -4.88 -12.03 -4.69
C THR A 492 -4.75 -12.95 -5.90
N ALA A 493 -3.57 -12.98 -6.52
CA ALA A 493 -3.30 -13.76 -7.74
C ALA A 493 -1.91 -14.38 -7.64
N GLY A 494 -1.81 -15.67 -7.98
CA GLY A 494 -0.54 -16.36 -8.18
C GLY A 494 -0.16 -16.43 -9.65
N ASP A 495 0.64 -17.41 -10.04
CA ASP A 495 1.11 -17.52 -11.43
C ASP A 495 -0.04 -17.82 -12.40
N ARG A 496 -0.92 -18.77 -12.03
CA ARG A 496 -2.08 -19.20 -12.85
C ARG A 496 -3.37 -19.41 -12.07
N HIS A 497 -3.49 -18.89 -10.86
CA HIS A 497 -4.73 -18.89 -10.08
C HIS A 497 -5.03 -17.52 -9.47
N THR A 498 -6.27 -17.32 -9.09
CA THR A 498 -6.77 -16.10 -8.45
C THR A 498 -7.69 -16.49 -7.30
N CYS A 499 -7.56 -15.80 -6.17
CA CYS A 499 -8.41 -16.00 -5.00
C CYS A 499 -9.04 -14.68 -4.52
N ALA A 500 -10.25 -14.75 -4.00
CA ALA A 500 -10.97 -13.66 -3.36
C ALA A 500 -11.35 -14.02 -1.91
N LEU A 501 -11.12 -13.08 -1.00
CA LEU A 501 -11.74 -13.08 0.32
C LEU A 501 -13.07 -12.36 0.16
N LEU A 502 -14.18 -13.03 0.48
CA LEU A 502 -15.52 -12.48 0.33
C LEU A 502 -15.90 -11.61 1.55
N THR A 503 -16.89 -10.73 1.38
CA THR A 503 -17.42 -9.89 2.49
C THR A 503 -18.06 -10.72 3.61
N SER A 504 -18.44 -11.97 3.33
CA SER A 504 -18.85 -12.98 4.32
C SER A 504 -17.71 -13.55 5.17
N GLY A 505 -16.45 -13.26 4.83
CA GLY A 505 -15.26 -13.86 5.45
C GLY A 505 -14.89 -15.24 4.91
N HIS A 506 -15.60 -15.74 3.88
CA HIS A 506 -15.27 -16.96 3.16
C HIS A 506 -14.27 -16.72 2.02
N VAL A 507 -13.59 -17.77 1.56
CA VAL A 507 -12.55 -17.70 0.54
C VAL A 507 -13.00 -18.45 -0.70
N ARG A 508 -12.72 -17.91 -1.89
CA ARG A 508 -13.01 -18.55 -3.17
C ARG A 508 -11.81 -18.43 -4.10
N CYS A 509 -11.39 -19.53 -4.70
CA CYS A 509 -10.27 -19.59 -5.62
C CYS A 509 -10.69 -20.21 -6.95
N TRP A 510 -10.06 -19.77 -8.04
CA TRP A 510 -10.24 -20.30 -9.39
C TRP A 510 -8.93 -20.17 -10.20
N GLY A 511 -8.86 -20.85 -11.33
CA GLY A 511 -7.67 -20.98 -12.16
C GLY A 511 -7.06 -22.38 -12.07
N ASP A 512 -5.75 -22.45 -12.30
CA ASP A 512 -4.97 -23.67 -12.18
C ASP A 512 -5.07 -24.29 -10.78
N ASN A 513 -5.19 -25.62 -10.74
CA ASN A 513 -5.31 -26.38 -9.50
C ASN A 513 -4.41 -27.64 -9.50
N THR A 514 -3.39 -27.67 -10.35
CA THR A 514 -2.55 -28.87 -10.57
C THR A 514 -1.85 -29.40 -9.32
N HIS A 515 -1.70 -28.57 -8.28
CA HIS A 515 -1.11 -28.90 -6.98
C HIS A 515 -2.10 -28.64 -5.81
N GLY A 516 -3.41 -28.58 -6.07
CA GLY A 516 -4.41 -28.31 -5.05
C GLY A 516 -4.47 -26.84 -4.58
N GLN A 517 -3.88 -25.89 -5.32
CA GLN A 517 -3.76 -24.49 -4.90
C GLN A 517 -5.08 -23.70 -4.81
N LEU A 518 -6.20 -24.29 -5.26
CA LEU A 518 -7.55 -23.80 -4.99
C LEU A 518 -8.09 -24.27 -3.63
N GLY A 519 -7.53 -25.33 -3.03
CA GLY A 519 -7.81 -25.76 -1.65
C GLY A 519 -9.11 -26.56 -1.46
N LEU A 520 -9.56 -27.27 -2.51
CA LEU A 520 -10.89 -27.90 -2.55
C LEU A 520 -10.89 -29.42 -2.35
N GLY A 521 -9.72 -30.05 -2.16
CA GLY A 521 -9.58 -31.50 -1.98
C GLY A 521 -9.62 -32.29 -3.29
N HIS A 522 -9.23 -31.63 -4.39
CA HIS A 522 -9.08 -32.18 -5.74
C HIS A 522 -8.12 -31.30 -6.54
N THR A 523 -7.60 -31.81 -7.66
CA THR A 523 -6.67 -31.10 -8.57
C THR A 523 -7.31 -30.59 -9.87
N ASP A 524 -8.62 -30.72 -10.03
CA ASP A 524 -9.33 -30.15 -11.18
C ASP A 524 -9.19 -28.62 -11.23
N THR A 525 -8.65 -28.11 -12.35
CA THR A 525 -8.65 -26.68 -12.72
C THR A 525 -10.10 -26.18 -12.81
N LEU A 526 -10.34 -24.94 -12.37
CA LEU A 526 -11.70 -24.36 -12.36
C LEU A 526 -11.72 -22.96 -12.97
N GLY A 527 -12.76 -22.62 -13.73
CA GLY A 527 -12.92 -21.30 -14.36
C GLY A 527 -12.65 -21.27 -15.86
N ASP A 528 -12.21 -22.39 -16.45
CA ASP A 528 -11.75 -22.51 -17.84
C ASP A 528 -12.86 -22.93 -18.82
N ASN A 529 -13.95 -23.52 -18.32
CA ASN A 529 -15.14 -23.90 -19.11
C ASN A 529 -16.48 -23.62 -18.39
N GLU A 530 -16.41 -23.12 -17.16
CA GLU A 530 -17.48 -22.92 -16.19
C GLU A 530 -17.14 -21.75 -15.23
N PRO A 531 -18.11 -21.06 -14.61
CA PRO A 531 -17.80 -19.96 -13.69
C PRO A 531 -17.05 -20.45 -12.43
N PRO A 532 -16.35 -19.55 -11.71
CA PRO A 532 -15.69 -19.89 -10.43
C PRO A 532 -16.60 -20.66 -9.47
N PRO A 533 -16.06 -21.59 -8.67
CA PRO A 533 -16.85 -22.49 -7.84
C PRO A 533 -17.77 -21.73 -6.89
N THR A 534 -19.01 -22.19 -6.74
CA THR A 534 -19.92 -21.65 -5.71
C THR A 534 -19.60 -22.16 -4.31
N THR A 535 -18.81 -23.23 -4.21
CA THR A 535 -18.24 -23.76 -2.97
C THR A 535 -17.08 -22.90 -2.50
N ASP A 536 -17.09 -22.53 -1.22
CA ASP A 536 -16.00 -21.79 -0.60
C ASP A 536 -14.92 -22.74 -0.06
N VAL A 537 -13.66 -22.30 -0.13
CA VAL A 537 -12.48 -23.04 0.33
C VAL A 537 -12.62 -23.36 1.82
N PRO A 538 -12.57 -24.64 2.24
CA PRO A 538 -12.69 -25.02 3.65
C PRO A 538 -11.44 -24.67 4.47
N VAL A 539 -11.18 -23.38 4.68
CA VAL A 539 -10.08 -22.89 5.51
C VAL A 539 -10.28 -23.26 6.98
N GLY A 540 -11.51 -23.41 7.46
CA GLY A 540 -11.81 -23.93 8.81
C GLY A 540 -11.53 -22.97 9.98
N ALA A 541 -11.20 -21.70 9.69
CA ALA A 541 -11.02 -20.65 10.68
C ALA A 541 -11.31 -19.26 10.04
N PRO A 542 -11.63 -18.22 10.82
CA PRO A 542 -11.86 -16.86 10.30
C PRO A 542 -10.61 -16.27 9.64
N VAL A 543 -10.72 -15.93 8.36
CA VAL A 543 -9.64 -15.35 7.54
C VAL A 543 -9.64 -13.83 7.66
N GLN A 544 -8.47 -13.25 7.92
CA GLN A 544 -8.19 -11.82 7.95
C GLN A 544 -7.74 -11.32 6.56
N ASP A 545 -6.82 -12.02 5.91
CA ASP A 545 -6.28 -11.64 4.60
C ASP A 545 -5.80 -12.86 3.79
N LEU A 546 -5.62 -12.70 2.48
CA LEU A 546 -5.22 -13.74 1.53
C LEU A 546 -4.00 -13.36 0.70
N PHE A 547 -3.10 -14.32 0.53
CA PHE A 547 -1.87 -14.17 -0.23
C PHE A 547 -1.68 -15.37 -1.14
N ALA A 548 -1.12 -15.16 -2.33
CA ALA A 548 -0.76 -16.21 -3.28
C ALA A 548 0.70 -16.04 -3.70
N GLY A 549 1.40 -17.16 -3.86
CA GLY A 549 2.71 -17.28 -4.48
C GLY A 549 2.59 -17.79 -5.90
N GLY A 550 3.56 -18.58 -6.37
CA GLY A 550 3.50 -19.16 -7.72
C GLY A 550 2.32 -20.12 -7.86
N ASP A 551 2.46 -21.30 -7.25
CA ASP A 551 1.46 -22.37 -7.24
C ASP A 551 0.98 -22.70 -5.81
N HIS A 552 1.00 -21.73 -4.89
CA HIS A 552 0.51 -21.89 -3.52
C HIS A 552 -0.24 -20.67 -2.99
N THR A 553 -1.06 -20.88 -1.97
CA THR A 553 -1.96 -19.88 -1.36
C THR A 553 -1.86 -19.95 0.15
N CYS A 554 -1.91 -18.82 0.85
CA CYS A 554 -1.99 -18.74 2.30
C CYS A 554 -3.08 -17.78 2.75
N ALA A 555 -3.89 -18.21 3.72
CA ALA A 555 -4.76 -17.36 4.52
C ALA A 555 -4.03 -16.94 5.80
N LEU A 556 -4.02 -15.64 6.11
CA LEU A 556 -3.73 -15.15 7.45
C LEU A 556 -5.03 -15.20 8.26
N LEU A 557 -5.04 -15.89 9.39
CA LEU A 557 -6.21 -16.02 10.25
C LEU A 557 -6.23 -14.91 11.31
N PHE A 558 -7.41 -14.56 11.82
CA PHE A 558 -7.55 -13.60 12.94
C PHE A 558 -6.89 -14.05 14.26
N SER A 559 -6.40 -15.30 14.34
CA SER A 559 -5.53 -15.79 15.41
C SER A 559 -4.07 -15.32 15.28
N GLY A 560 -3.71 -14.64 14.18
CA GLY A 560 -2.34 -14.32 13.81
C GLY A 560 -1.55 -15.53 13.28
N ARG A 561 -2.21 -16.65 12.99
CA ARG A 561 -1.56 -17.86 12.45
C ARG A 561 -1.88 -18.02 10.95
N PRO A 562 -0.90 -18.41 10.11
CA PRO A 562 -1.18 -18.75 8.72
C PRO A 562 -1.79 -20.14 8.57
N ARG A 563 -2.54 -20.35 7.49
CA ARG A 563 -2.93 -21.66 6.95
C ARG A 563 -2.70 -21.65 5.45
N CYS A 564 -1.92 -22.59 4.93
CA CYS A 564 -1.43 -22.58 3.56
C CYS A 564 -1.81 -23.85 2.80
N TRP A 565 -1.94 -23.76 1.48
CA TRP A 565 -2.28 -24.87 0.60
C TRP A 565 -1.75 -24.65 -0.82
N GLY A 566 -1.78 -25.67 -1.68
CA GLY A 566 -1.13 -25.72 -2.98
C GLY A 566 0.20 -26.48 -2.95
N ALA A 567 1.07 -26.16 -3.91
CA ALA A 567 2.38 -26.79 -4.07
C ALA A 567 3.27 -26.64 -2.83
N ASN A 568 3.97 -27.70 -2.45
CA ASN A 568 4.80 -27.77 -1.25
C ASN A 568 6.16 -28.49 -1.43
N ALA A 569 6.57 -28.80 -2.66
CA ALA A 569 7.81 -29.54 -2.95
C ALA A 569 9.13 -28.92 -2.40
N TYR A 570 9.11 -27.66 -1.92
CA TYR A 570 10.22 -27.01 -1.22
C TYR A 570 9.92 -26.68 0.24
N GLY A 571 8.81 -27.18 0.79
CA GLY A 571 8.29 -26.87 2.12
C GLY A 571 7.64 -25.49 2.24
N GLN A 572 7.28 -24.83 1.13
CA GLN A 572 6.78 -23.45 1.11
C GLN A 572 5.45 -23.22 1.84
N LEU A 573 4.70 -24.27 2.18
CA LEU A 573 3.53 -24.18 3.05
C LEU A 573 3.89 -24.07 4.54
N GLY A 574 5.10 -24.47 4.95
CA GLY A 574 5.62 -24.28 6.31
C GLY A 574 5.27 -25.38 7.33
N TYR A 575 4.65 -26.48 6.90
CA TYR A 575 4.21 -27.59 7.76
C TYR A 575 5.32 -28.59 8.15
N ASN A 576 6.58 -28.32 7.80
CA ASN A 576 7.72 -29.24 7.98
C ASN A 576 7.54 -30.61 7.31
N ARG A 577 6.81 -30.61 6.20
CA ARG A 577 6.55 -31.72 5.26
C ARG A 577 6.56 -31.14 3.84
N ASP A 578 6.74 -31.98 2.82
CA ASP A 578 6.94 -31.62 1.41
C ASP A 578 5.80 -32.07 0.47
N ASP A 579 4.79 -32.75 1.00
CA ASP A 579 3.52 -33.05 0.35
C ASP A 579 2.64 -31.81 0.20
N ASP A 580 2.01 -31.69 -0.97
CA ASP A 580 1.04 -30.64 -1.31
C ASP A 580 -0.18 -30.70 -0.36
N VAL A 581 -1.01 -29.66 -0.38
CA VAL A 581 -2.23 -29.58 0.44
C VAL A 581 -3.36 -29.01 -0.39
N GLY A 582 -4.56 -29.58 -0.29
CA GLY A 582 -5.71 -29.11 -1.06
C GLY A 582 -5.98 -29.92 -2.34
N ASP A 583 -5.09 -30.86 -2.66
CA ASP A 583 -5.13 -31.78 -3.80
C ASP A 583 -5.95 -33.04 -3.49
N THR A 584 -5.90 -33.53 -2.24
CA THR A 584 -6.67 -34.67 -1.74
C THR A 584 -7.23 -34.47 -0.33
N GLU A 585 -6.61 -33.65 0.52
CA GLU A 585 -7.19 -33.15 1.77
C GLU A 585 -7.66 -31.69 1.66
N LEU A 586 -8.29 -31.18 2.73
CA LEU A 586 -8.72 -29.79 2.82
C LEU A 586 -7.71 -28.94 3.63
N PRO A 587 -7.58 -27.62 3.36
CA PRO A 587 -6.71 -26.74 4.13
C PRO A 587 -7.03 -26.76 5.64
N SER A 588 -8.30 -26.92 6.02
CA SER A 588 -8.72 -27.06 7.43
C SER A 588 -8.11 -28.27 8.15
N SER A 589 -7.80 -29.36 7.45
CA SER A 589 -7.14 -30.55 8.03
C SER A 589 -5.63 -30.40 8.20
N ALA A 590 -4.96 -29.52 7.44
CA ALA A 590 -3.51 -29.32 7.54
C ALA A 590 -3.08 -28.57 8.82
N GLY A 591 -4.01 -27.88 9.48
CA GLY A 591 -3.72 -27.12 10.70
C GLY A 591 -3.13 -25.73 10.44
N ASP A 592 -2.60 -25.12 11.51
CA ASP A 592 -1.99 -23.79 11.49
C ASP A 592 -0.46 -23.90 11.36
N VAL A 593 0.15 -23.01 10.58
CA VAL A 593 1.61 -22.88 10.47
C VAL A 593 2.14 -22.17 11.72
N ASP A 594 3.08 -22.79 12.45
CA ASP A 594 3.63 -22.19 13.69
C ASP A 594 4.81 -21.26 13.43
N VAL A 595 4.52 -20.03 13.01
CA VAL A 595 5.52 -18.96 12.78
C VAL A 595 6.22 -18.46 14.06
N GLY A 596 5.94 -19.05 15.23
CA GLY A 596 6.58 -18.70 16.50
C GLY A 596 6.18 -17.33 17.07
N GLY A 597 4.99 -16.83 16.70
CA GLY A 597 4.45 -15.54 17.14
C GLY A 597 3.14 -15.21 16.40
N THR A 598 2.66 -13.97 16.53
CA THR A 598 1.49 -13.44 15.80
C THR A 598 1.97 -12.87 14.47
N ALA A 599 1.59 -13.44 13.33
CA ALA A 599 1.78 -12.80 12.03
C ALA A 599 0.78 -11.66 11.82
N VAL A 600 1.25 -10.57 11.20
CA VAL A 600 0.45 -9.40 10.80
C VAL A 600 0.47 -9.15 9.28
N GLN A 601 1.40 -9.79 8.56
CA GLN A 601 1.46 -9.79 7.10
C GLN A 601 2.16 -11.07 6.61
N LEU A 602 1.77 -11.58 5.44
CA LEU A 602 2.53 -12.57 4.68
C LEU A 602 3.04 -11.96 3.36
N ALA A 603 4.11 -12.54 2.82
CA ALA A 603 4.56 -12.32 1.46
C ALA A 603 5.03 -13.66 0.88
N LEU A 604 4.48 -14.03 -0.27
CA LEU A 604 4.76 -15.28 -0.95
C LEU A 604 5.50 -14.95 -2.26
N GLY A 605 6.65 -15.56 -2.49
CA GLY A 605 7.29 -15.62 -3.79
C GLY A 605 6.80 -16.82 -4.59
N THR A 606 7.47 -17.15 -5.70
CA THR A 606 7.06 -18.30 -6.53
C THR A 606 7.12 -19.62 -5.75
N GLN A 607 8.13 -19.82 -4.90
CA GLN A 607 8.38 -21.08 -4.17
C GLN A 607 8.86 -20.88 -2.72
N HIS A 608 8.65 -19.69 -2.15
CA HIS A 608 9.02 -19.40 -0.76
C HIS A 608 7.98 -18.48 -0.10
N THR A 609 7.94 -18.49 1.21
CA THR A 609 6.96 -17.74 2.01
C THR A 609 7.67 -17.02 3.14
N CYS A 610 7.23 -15.81 3.45
CA CYS A 610 7.69 -14.99 4.55
C CYS A 610 6.50 -14.49 5.38
N ALA A 611 6.67 -14.46 6.70
CA ALA A 611 5.75 -13.88 7.66
C ALA A 611 6.42 -12.74 8.43
N LEU A 612 5.73 -11.59 8.47
CA LEU A 612 6.02 -10.48 9.35
C LEU A 612 5.23 -10.65 10.64
N LEU A 613 5.92 -10.66 11.77
CA LEU A 613 5.32 -10.76 13.10
C LEU A 613 4.94 -9.38 13.65
N ASP A 614 4.00 -9.35 14.60
CA ASP A 614 3.60 -8.17 15.38
C ASP A 614 4.78 -7.41 16.03
N THR A 615 5.85 -8.14 16.37
CA THR A 615 7.13 -7.61 16.86
C THR A 615 8.00 -6.94 15.79
N GLY A 616 7.60 -6.92 14.52
CA GLY A 616 8.42 -6.46 13.39
C GLY A 616 9.57 -7.42 13.02
N ALA A 617 9.57 -8.63 13.59
CA ALA A 617 10.51 -9.69 13.24
C ALA A 617 10.01 -10.49 12.03
N LEU A 618 10.95 -11.01 11.22
CA LEU A 618 10.63 -11.81 10.03
C LEU A 618 10.96 -13.30 10.23
N ARG A 619 10.12 -14.15 9.63
CA ARG A 619 10.33 -15.58 9.45
C ARG A 619 10.15 -15.91 7.98
N CYS A 620 11.09 -16.63 7.38
CA CYS A 620 10.99 -17.04 5.98
C CYS A 620 11.35 -18.53 5.83
N TRP A 621 10.76 -19.18 4.83
CA TRP A 621 10.86 -20.63 4.59
C TRP A 621 10.55 -21.00 3.14
N GLY A 622 10.89 -22.21 2.73
CA GLY A 622 10.68 -22.71 1.37
C GLY A 622 11.97 -22.78 0.55
N ALA A 623 11.86 -22.61 -0.76
CA ALA A 623 12.99 -22.62 -1.69
C ALA A 623 14.00 -21.52 -1.34
N ASN A 624 15.29 -21.87 -1.32
CA ASN A 624 16.36 -20.98 -0.83
C ASN A 624 17.64 -20.98 -1.69
N ALA A 625 17.61 -21.57 -2.89
CA ALA A 625 18.81 -21.74 -3.74
C ALA A 625 19.55 -20.44 -4.13
N TYR A 626 18.89 -19.28 -4.02
CA TYR A 626 19.50 -17.96 -4.22
C TYR A 626 19.66 -17.17 -2.92
N GLY A 627 19.33 -17.78 -1.78
CA GLY A 627 19.35 -17.16 -0.46
C GLY A 627 18.11 -16.33 -0.13
N GLN A 628 17.01 -16.47 -0.90
CA GLN A 628 15.80 -15.64 -0.78
C GLN A 628 15.08 -15.73 0.56
N VAL A 629 15.37 -16.75 1.38
CA VAL A 629 14.86 -16.86 2.75
C VAL A 629 15.65 -15.96 3.73
N GLY A 630 16.91 -15.62 3.45
CA GLY A 630 17.63 -14.58 4.21
C GLY A 630 18.27 -15.02 5.53
N ASN A 631 18.47 -16.33 5.72
CA ASN A 631 19.06 -16.93 6.93
C ASN A 631 20.62 -17.02 6.89
N GLY A 632 21.26 -16.54 5.83
CA GLY A 632 22.71 -16.60 5.60
C GLY A 632 23.22 -17.88 4.92
N ASN A 633 22.42 -18.94 4.88
CA ASN A 633 22.78 -20.24 4.29
C ASN A 633 21.92 -20.53 3.04
N PRO A 634 22.48 -20.69 1.83
CA PRO A 634 21.69 -20.97 0.62
C PRO A 634 21.09 -22.39 0.56
N ASP A 635 21.48 -23.30 1.46
CA ASP A 635 20.90 -24.64 1.51
C ASP A 635 19.47 -24.63 2.09
N TYR A 636 18.71 -25.69 1.78
CA TYR A 636 17.28 -25.90 2.06
C TYR A 636 16.77 -25.28 3.38
N ALA A 637 15.81 -24.36 3.29
CA ALA A 637 15.30 -23.61 4.45
C ALA A 637 13.97 -24.15 4.98
N THR A 638 14.03 -25.35 5.54
CA THR A 638 13.00 -25.98 6.36
C THR A 638 13.67 -26.51 7.64
N PRO A 639 13.18 -26.23 8.86
CA PRO A 639 11.94 -25.51 9.21
C PRO A 639 12.08 -23.98 9.22
N LEU A 640 10.94 -23.29 9.40
CA LEU A 640 10.74 -21.84 9.60
C LEU A 640 11.94 -21.08 10.20
N THR A 641 12.71 -20.36 9.38
CA THR A 641 13.95 -19.70 9.82
C THR A 641 13.78 -18.22 10.21
N PRO A 642 14.38 -17.75 11.33
CA PRO A 642 14.51 -16.33 11.64
C PRO A 642 15.39 -15.59 10.63
N VAL A 643 14.91 -14.43 10.17
CA VAL A 643 15.69 -13.52 9.31
C VAL A 643 16.34 -12.45 10.17
N ALA A 644 17.66 -12.28 10.04
CA ALA A 644 18.45 -11.32 10.81
C ALA A 644 18.61 -10.00 10.04
N LEU A 645 17.65 -9.07 10.22
CA LEU A 645 17.70 -7.72 9.62
C LEU A 645 18.87 -6.87 10.17
N GLY A 646 19.18 -7.05 11.45
CA GLY A 646 20.19 -6.27 12.19
C GLY A 646 19.74 -6.02 13.63
N SER A 647 20.67 -5.67 14.52
CA SER A 647 20.34 -5.43 15.93
C SER A 647 19.46 -4.19 16.09
N GLY A 648 18.23 -4.39 16.59
CA GLY A 648 17.28 -3.29 16.86
C GLY A 648 16.48 -2.82 15.64
N LEU A 649 16.69 -3.40 14.46
CA LEU A 649 15.88 -3.12 13.27
C LEU A 649 14.60 -3.96 13.28
N ARG A 650 13.50 -3.34 12.86
CA ARG A 650 12.17 -3.95 12.74
C ARG A 650 11.60 -3.64 11.37
N ALA A 651 10.94 -4.63 10.76
CA ALA A 651 10.20 -4.45 9.53
C ALA A 651 8.75 -4.02 9.81
N VAL A 652 8.20 -3.19 8.91
CA VAL A 652 6.78 -2.79 8.87
C VAL A 652 6.06 -3.33 7.64
N GLN A 653 6.80 -3.77 6.62
CA GLN A 653 6.27 -4.48 5.46
C GLN A 653 7.31 -5.48 4.95
N VAL A 654 6.83 -6.59 4.37
CA VAL A 654 7.63 -7.53 3.58
C VAL A 654 7.03 -7.71 2.19
N ALA A 655 7.88 -7.86 1.18
CA ALA A 655 7.51 -8.23 -0.19
C ALA A 655 8.44 -9.34 -0.69
N ALA A 656 7.89 -10.30 -1.42
CA ALA A 656 8.63 -11.42 -2.00
C ALA A 656 8.37 -11.45 -3.51
N GLY A 657 9.44 -11.53 -4.29
CA GLY A 657 9.39 -11.78 -5.74
C GLY A 657 9.67 -13.25 -6.03
N ALA A 658 9.95 -13.61 -7.28
CA ALA A 658 10.14 -15.03 -7.62
C ALA A 658 11.32 -15.70 -6.90
N GLN A 659 12.42 -14.96 -6.69
CA GLN A 659 13.68 -15.47 -6.13
C GLN A 659 14.40 -14.45 -5.24
N HIS A 660 13.68 -13.45 -4.72
CA HIS A 660 14.22 -12.42 -3.84
C HIS A 660 13.15 -11.93 -2.87
N THR A 661 13.57 -11.33 -1.77
CA THR A 661 12.71 -10.80 -0.71
C THR A 661 13.21 -9.43 -0.30
N CYS A 662 12.30 -8.52 0.04
CA CYS A 662 12.57 -7.17 0.49
C CYS A 662 11.79 -6.87 1.77
N ALA A 663 12.44 -6.23 2.74
CA ALA A 663 11.83 -5.72 3.96
C ALA A 663 11.89 -4.18 3.97
N LEU A 664 10.75 -3.57 4.27
CA LEU A 664 10.66 -2.15 4.63
C LEU A 664 10.80 -2.02 6.14
N LEU A 665 11.76 -1.23 6.59
CA LEU A 665 12.05 -0.99 7.99
C LEU A 665 11.22 0.18 8.55
N GLU A 666 11.06 0.23 9.88
CA GLU A 666 10.44 1.36 10.60
C GLU A 666 11.09 2.73 10.26
N SER A 667 12.35 2.74 9.83
CA SER A 667 13.07 3.95 9.38
C SER A 667 12.68 4.43 7.98
N GLY A 668 11.80 3.72 7.27
CA GLY A 668 11.49 3.97 5.86
C GLY A 668 12.61 3.55 4.90
N GLN A 669 13.56 2.73 5.35
CA GLN A 669 14.65 2.19 4.53
C GLN A 669 14.34 0.75 4.08
N LEU A 670 14.92 0.33 2.95
CA LEU A 670 14.78 -1.02 2.43
C LEU A 670 16.06 -1.85 2.59
N GLN A 671 15.86 -3.12 2.93
CA GLN A 671 16.85 -4.19 2.77
C GLN A 671 16.26 -5.27 1.85
N CYS A 672 16.98 -5.67 0.80
CA CYS A 672 16.60 -6.79 -0.05
C CYS A 672 17.67 -7.89 -0.04
N TRP A 673 17.27 -9.13 -0.28
CA TRP A 673 18.16 -10.30 -0.37
C TRP A 673 17.58 -11.39 -1.29
N GLY A 674 18.36 -12.42 -1.56
CA GLY A 674 18.09 -13.44 -2.58
C GLY A 674 18.89 -13.19 -3.87
N ASN A 675 18.29 -13.51 -5.01
CA ASN A 675 18.90 -13.40 -6.33
C ASN A 675 19.22 -11.93 -6.69
N GLY A 676 20.48 -11.61 -6.96
CA GLY A 676 20.95 -10.28 -7.38
C GLY A 676 20.91 -10.01 -8.88
N ALA A 677 20.64 -11.04 -9.70
CA ALA A 677 20.73 -10.92 -11.15
C ALA A 677 19.79 -9.83 -11.70
N ARG A 678 20.33 -9.00 -12.60
CA ARG A 678 19.68 -7.82 -13.20
C ARG A 678 19.38 -6.70 -12.20
N GLY A 679 20.06 -6.64 -11.06
CA GLY A 679 20.00 -5.49 -10.15
C GLY A 679 18.76 -5.45 -9.26
N ARG A 680 17.94 -6.51 -9.24
CA ARG A 680 16.63 -6.54 -8.55
C ARG A 680 16.66 -6.27 -7.03
N LEU A 681 17.85 -6.36 -6.41
CA LEU A 681 18.08 -5.99 -5.00
C LEU A 681 18.40 -4.50 -4.79
N GLY A 682 18.67 -3.72 -5.84
CA GLY A 682 18.81 -2.26 -5.78
C GLY A 682 20.16 -1.73 -5.29
N TYR A 683 21.19 -2.57 -5.13
CA TYR A 683 22.46 -2.18 -4.53
C TYR A 683 23.53 -1.66 -5.52
N ALA A 684 23.14 -1.17 -6.71
CA ALA A 684 24.05 -0.77 -7.79
C ALA A 684 25.05 -1.87 -8.19
N ASN A 685 24.59 -3.13 -8.16
CA ASN A 685 25.36 -4.31 -8.53
C ASN A 685 24.45 -5.55 -8.71
N THR A 686 24.98 -6.61 -9.32
CA THR A 686 24.25 -7.86 -9.61
C THR A 686 24.46 -9.00 -8.60
N ARG A 687 25.03 -8.73 -7.42
CA ARG A 687 25.42 -9.76 -6.45
C ARG A 687 24.21 -10.27 -5.66
N SER A 688 24.00 -11.59 -5.66
CA SER A 688 23.05 -12.26 -4.76
C SER A 688 23.50 -12.20 -3.30
N LEU A 689 22.54 -12.09 -2.37
CA LEU A 689 22.78 -12.03 -0.93
C LEU A 689 21.99 -13.13 -0.21
N SER A 690 22.64 -13.96 0.61
CA SER A 690 21.96 -15.01 1.38
C SER A 690 21.32 -14.54 2.70
N ALA A 691 21.49 -13.28 3.04
CA ALA A 691 20.93 -12.60 4.21
C ALA A 691 20.65 -11.13 3.86
N PRO A 692 19.80 -10.42 4.62
CA PRO A 692 19.65 -8.97 4.52
C PRO A 692 21.00 -8.25 4.51
N GLY A 693 21.19 -7.34 3.56
CA GLY A 693 22.41 -6.53 3.47
C GLY A 693 22.53 -5.53 4.63
N THR A 694 23.76 -5.27 5.10
CA THR A 694 24.02 -4.18 6.05
C THR A 694 23.95 -2.80 5.41
N ALA A 695 24.02 -2.72 4.08
CA ALA A 695 23.72 -1.54 3.30
C ALA A 695 22.21 -1.40 3.09
N VAL A 696 21.73 -0.16 3.06
CA VAL A 696 20.37 0.19 2.64
C VAL A 696 20.35 0.51 1.15
N ILE A 697 19.20 0.31 0.50
CA ILE A 697 19.00 0.67 -0.91
C ILE A 697 18.88 2.18 -1.02
N ASP A 698 19.64 2.81 -1.92
CA ASP A 698 19.50 4.23 -2.21
C ASP A 698 18.37 4.48 -3.23
N VAL A 699 17.33 5.15 -2.75
CA VAL A 699 16.13 5.54 -3.50
C VAL A 699 15.94 7.06 -3.57
N GLY A 700 16.99 7.85 -3.28
CA GLY A 700 16.95 9.31 -3.37
C GLY A 700 16.49 10.01 -2.10
N GLY A 701 16.88 9.47 -0.93
CA GLY A 701 16.80 10.17 0.37
C GLY A 701 15.41 10.35 1.01
N ALA A 702 14.31 10.12 0.30
CA ALA A 702 12.96 10.12 0.90
C ALA A 702 12.59 8.73 1.47
N PRO A 703 11.93 8.65 2.63
CA PRO A 703 11.42 7.40 3.19
C PRO A 703 10.52 6.62 2.21
N VAL A 704 10.70 5.31 2.15
CA VAL A 704 9.77 4.38 1.46
C VAL A 704 8.54 4.17 2.33
N THR A 705 7.35 4.21 1.71
CA THR A 705 6.05 3.97 2.36
C THR A 705 5.42 2.64 1.97
N SER A 706 5.79 2.08 0.81
CA SER A 706 5.34 0.76 0.36
C SER A 706 6.35 0.12 -0.59
N VAL A 707 6.50 -1.19 -0.53
CA VAL A 707 7.32 -2.00 -1.45
C VAL A 707 6.52 -3.17 -2.03
N THR A 708 6.78 -3.50 -3.30
CA THR A 708 6.28 -4.69 -3.99
C THR A 708 7.41 -5.32 -4.80
N ALA A 709 7.43 -6.64 -4.93
CA ALA A 709 8.44 -7.39 -5.68
C ALA A 709 7.73 -8.29 -6.68
N GLY A 710 8.21 -8.28 -7.92
CA GLY A 710 7.68 -9.08 -9.03
C GLY A 710 8.59 -10.27 -9.34
N GLY A 711 8.48 -10.79 -10.56
CA GLY A 711 9.30 -11.92 -11.01
C GLY A 711 10.80 -11.62 -10.94
N GLN A 712 11.22 -10.52 -11.56
CA GLN A 712 12.65 -10.14 -11.67
C GLN A 712 12.95 -8.65 -11.38
N HIS A 713 11.98 -7.94 -10.81
CA HIS A 713 12.08 -6.52 -10.45
C HIS A 713 11.43 -6.23 -9.09
N THR A 714 11.71 -5.05 -8.57
CA THR A 714 11.17 -4.54 -7.30
C THR A 714 10.72 -3.10 -7.53
N CYS A 715 9.62 -2.69 -6.91
CA CYS A 715 9.12 -1.32 -6.96
C CYS A 715 8.81 -0.81 -5.56
N ALA A 716 8.99 0.49 -5.35
CA ALA A 716 8.70 1.18 -4.10
C ALA A 716 7.95 2.50 -4.36
N VAL A 717 7.10 2.87 -3.41
CA VAL A 717 6.50 4.19 -3.29
C VAL A 717 7.23 4.96 -2.19
N LEU A 718 7.58 6.21 -2.44
CA LEU A 718 8.20 7.11 -1.48
C LEU A 718 7.14 7.98 -0.79
N SER A 719 7.49 8.54 0.37
CA SER A 719 6.66 9.53 1.08
C SER A 719 6.47 10.85 0.30
N SER A 720 7.21 11.03 -0.80
CA SER A 720 7.03 12.12 -1.77
C SER A 720 6.04 11.78 -2.89
N GLY A 721 5.24 10.72 -2.76
CA GLY A 721 4.28 10.24 -3.77
C GLY A 721 4.91 9.60 -5.01
N ARG A 722 6.23 9.73 -5.19
CA ARG A 722 6.99 9.14 -6.31
C ARG A 722 7.05 7.62 -6.22
N ALA A 723 6.86 6.97 -7.36
CA ALA A 723 7.17 5.56 -7.57
C ALA A 723 8.55 5.39 -8.23
N LEU A 724 9.30 4.37 -7.80
CA LEU A 724 10.51 3.89 -8.45
C LEU A 724 10.41 2.37 -8.62
N CYS A 725 10.97 1.86 -9.71
CA CYS A 725 11.18 0.43 -9.93
C CYS A 725 12.64 0.19 -10.33
N TRP A 726 13.18 -0.96 -9.96
CA TRP A 726 14.52 -1.42 -10.35
C TRP A 726 14.55 -2.93 -10.56
N GLY A 727 15.55 -3.44 -11.27
CA GLY A 727 15.67 -4.83 -11.67
C GLY A 727 15.64 -5.03 -13.19
N PHE A 728 15.14 -6.19 -13.61
CA PHE A 728 14.98 -6.54 -15.01
C PHE A 728 13.95 -5.65 -15.74
N ASN A 729 14.26 -5.21 -16.96
CA ASN A 729 13.45 -4.22 -17.69
C ASN A 729 13.30 -4.46 -19.20
N THR A 730 13.55 -5.68 -19.72
CA THR A 730 13.57 -5.89 -21.18
C THR A 730 12.22 -5.72 -21.88
N SER A 731 11.14 -5.62 -21.10
CA SER A 731 9.78 -5.39 -21.59
C SER A 731 9.21 -4.05 -21.11
N GLY A 732 10.03 -3.16 -20.53
CA GLY A 732 9.57 -1.87 -20.00
C GLY A 732 8.91 -1.93 -18.61
N GLN A 733 9.05 -3.05 -17.87
CA GLN A 733 8.34 -3.27 -16.60
C GLN A 733 8.75 -2.32 -15.46
N LEU A 734 9.80 -1.52 -15.65
CA LEU A 734 10.16 -0.43 -14.73
C LEU A 734 9.51 0.91 -15.10
N GLY A 735 8.98 1.08 -16.31
CA GLY A 735 8.13 2.23 -16.70
C GLY A 735 8.85 3.54 -17.05
N TYR A 736 10.17 3.52 -17.29
CA TYR A 736 10.96 4.74 -17.56
C TYR A 736 10.99 5.18 -19.04
N GLY A 737 10.34 4.46 -19.97
CA GLY A 737 10.44 4.73 -21.41
C GLY A 737 11.74 4.24 -22.03
N HIS A 738 12.31 3.17 -21.47
CA HIS A 738 13.49 2.48 -21.98
C HIS A 738 13.55 1.05 -21.43
N VAL A 739 14.23 0.15 -22.15
CA VAL A 739 14.42 -1.26 -21.74
C VAL A 739 15.66 -1.54 -20.86
N ARG A 740 16.40 -0.51 -20.46
CA ARG A 740 17.61 -0.67 -19.64
C ARG A 740 17.24 -1.11 -18.22
N ALA A 741 17.92 -2.14 -17.70
CA ALA A 741 17.83 -2.50 -16.28
C ALA A 741 18.29 -1.32 -15.40
N ILE A 742 17.90 -1.34 -14.13
CA ILE A 742 18.27 -0.35 -13.12
C ILE A 742 18.64 -1.12 -11.84
N GLY A 743 19.65 -0.68 -11.10
CA GLY A 743 20.11 -1.33 -9.88
C GLY A 743 21.27 -2.30 -10.12
N ASP A 744 21.69 -2.53 -11.39
CA ASP A 744 22.73 -3.49 -11.76
C ASP A 744 24.13 -2.90 -11.96
N ASP A 745 24.25 -1.61 -12.27
CA ASP A 745 25.49 -0.84 -12.16
C ASP A 745 25.32 0.56 -11.52
N GLU A 746 24.08 0.96 -11.23
CA GLU A 746 23.67 2.27 -10.72
C GLU A 746 22.67 2.17 -9.55
N ALA A 747 22.55 3.21 -8.72
CA ALA A 747 21.54 3.22 -7.66
C ALA A 747 20.13 3.51 -8.21
N PRO A 748 19.05 2.88 -7.70
CA PRO A 748 17.68 3.19 -8.11
C PRO A 748 17.32 4.67 -8.05
N ALA A 749 17.90 5.42 -7.10
CA ALA A 749 17.81 6.88 -7.01
C ALA A 749 18.08 7.61 -8.35
N LEU A 750 19.07 7.14 -9.13
CA LEU A 750 19.55 7.78 -10.36
C LEU A 750 18.58 7.65 -11.54
N ALA A 751 17.61 6.72 -11.47
CA ALA A 751 16.62 6.52 -12.52
C ALA A 751 15.51 7.59 -12.55
N GLY A 752 15.42 8.44 -11.52
CA GLY A 752 14.33 9.40 -11.38
C GLY A 752 13.04 8.77 -10.84
N GLY A 753 11.88 9.36 -11.17
CA GLY A 753 10.57 8.83 -10.77
C GLY A 753 9.78 8.37 -11.99
N ILE A 754 8.99 7.30 -11.84
CA ILE A 754 8.16 6.79 -12.92
C ILE A 754 7.05 7.79 -13.24
N LEU A 755 6.95 8.19 -14.51
CA LEU A 755 5.89 9.09 -14.98
C LEU A 755 4.61 8.29 -15.25
N LEU A 756 3.71 8.29 -14.26
CA LEU A 756 2.40 7.61 -14.31
C LEU A 756 1.25 8.53 -14.74
N VAL A 757 1.48 9.84 -14.66
CA VAL A 757 0.52 10.91 -14.99
C VAL A 757 1.26 11.90 -15.88
N SER A 758 0.59 12.44 -16.90
CA SER A 758 1.15 13.54 -17.68
C SER A 758 1.31 14.78 -16.78
N PRO A 759 2.44 15.50 -16.86
CA PRO A 759 2.66 16.73 -16.11
C PRO A 759 1.74 17.89 -16.56
#